data_AF-A0A814PLV7-F1
#
_entry.id   AF-A0A814PLV7-F1
#
_cell.length_a   1.000
_cell.length_b   1.000
_cell.length_c   1.000
_cell.angle_alpha   90.00
_cell.angle_beta   90.00
_cell.angle_gamma   90.00
#
_symmetry.space_group_name_H-M   'P 1'
#
loop_
_entity.id
_entity.type
_entity.pdbx_description
1 polymer ?
#
loop_
_entity_poly.entity_id
_entity_poly.type
_entity_poly.pdbx_seq_one_letter_code
_entity_poly.pdbx_strand_id
1 'polypeptide(L)'
;MIKNYFMKKTTSLIQKSQDNSQPNKDYELEKICNDSLLIPNQPKLDFPIDKDKRKFLPIWYKNHPWLEYDAKNDKAFCFACKNFPSSKSSKAFTSEGYSKWKNAVSNFITHQNSAEHMIAMERWESRKLNKPKCIDLINSQYSKNIAENRQNLTKIIEIVKYLAKQGLAFRGHDECENSNNMGNFKELIDWYSSRDRSFKSFIENSKKANYCSKTTQNELIGILSDQVLKTLVDKVNGNTFYSLIIDETTDISKIEQLSICVRFVDKELNIQEKFIGFYQAQKTDGEFLFNLVKQALADLGLPFSNIVGQCYDGGSNMSGSYKGLSSRIKNLNNKALYVHCYAHKLNLALKGTCSQIIEVRNCIGIVNSIYNLIDGSAKRHNIFKNIQNEVNESNLTIKKLSDTRWSSRDRAFKAVKENLPTIFETLKEIDDTDHSQNGSFANSLLKSIKSFDFYFYLLALSEIFEIINFLSVYLQNTHLDLKTAKEMTFLAIEKLENSKNDDFFERLWDDSIKFCEKFGIDEPQLPRQRSVNKRCSEFLPVVENYTDTKIQFKTKLNKIIEHLIAELNERFSDDLKPLIYIYELFFKNQNDLTLDSIRKNLAIYKDIINFESLLSEMKVWINFKNSNQNELKLSYSNISSLKDIFVERKFFSLLPNISKLLQIYLTVPISSASAERSFSCLKRLKTWLRNSMSQERLSNLAILCIEKEELDNLSLAKIENIFISNKERKVPFCYNN
;
A
#
# COMPACT_ATOMS: atom_id res chain seq x y z
N MET A 1 -4.37 30.21 14.12
CA MET A 1 -3.19 31.01 13.69
C MET A 1 -2.39 30.41 12.52
N ILE A 2 -2.90 29.41 11.78
CA ILE A 2 -2.19 28.83 10.60
C ILE A 2 -2.86 29.21 9.26
N LYS A 3 -4.10 29.72 9.27
CA LYS A 3 -4.81 30.24 8.09
C LYS A 3 -4.23 31.55 7.51
N ASN A 4 -3.48 32.35 8.30
CA ASN A 4 -2.97 33.66 7.86
C ASN A 4 -1.57 33.62 7.21
N TYR A 5 -0.92 32.45 7.14
CA TYR A 5 0.42 32.33 6.56
C TYR A 5 0.39 32.00 5.05
N PHE A 6 -0.63 31.26 4.59
CA PHE A 6 -0.75 30.86 3.18
C PHE A 6 -1.48 31.88 2.29
N MET A 7 -2.35 32.72 2.85
CA MET A 7 -3.07 33.76 2.09
C MET A 7 -2.27 35.05 1.87
N LYS A 8 -1.14 35.28 2.57
CA LYS A 8 -0.33 36.50 2.41
C LYS A 8 0.82 36.37 1.41
N LYS A 9 1.19 35.15 0.99
CA LYS A 9 2.33 34.93 0.08
C LYS A 9 1.94 34.80 -1.39
N THR A 10 0.67 34.49 -1.70
CA THR A 10 0.16 34.41 -3.07
C THR A 10 -0.40 35.74 -3.58
N THR A 11 -0.93 36.61 -2.71
CA THR A 11 -1.41 37.95 -3.11
C THR A 11 -0.29 39.01 -3.22
N SER A 12 0.83 38.85 -2.50
CA SER A 12 1.96 39.80 -2.59
C SER A 12 2.86 39.58 -3.82
N LEU A 13 2.66 38.49 -4.55
CA LEU A 13 3.41 38.17 -5.78
C LEU A 13 2.62 38.43 -7.06
N ILE A 14 1.30 38.63 -6.96
CA ILE A 14 0.42 38.93 -8.12
C ILE A 14 0.14 40.45 -8.24
N GLN A 15 0.29 41.23 -7.17
CA GLN A 15 0.15 42.70 -7.21
C GLN A 15 1.45 43.48 -7.48
N LYS A 16 2.60 42.80 -7.67
CA LYS A 16 3.87 43.44 -8.07
C LYS A 16 4.23 43.26 -9.56
N SER A 17 3.34 42.64 -10.35
CA SER A 17 3.54 42.40 -11.78
C SER A 17 2.59 43.20 -12.67
N GLN A 18 1.91 44.23 -12.15
CA GLN A 18 0.96 45.04 -12.95
C GLN A 18 1.19 46.56 -12.94
N ASP A 19 2.18 47.10 -12.23
CA ASP A 19 2.52 48.53 -12.31
C ASP A 19 4.03 48.73 -12.38
N ASN A 20 4.57 48.71 -13.61
CA ASN A 20 5.76 49.45 -14.02
C ASN A 20 5.89 49.38 -15.54
N SER A 21 4.98 50.08 -16.21
CA SER A 21 5.11 50.45 -17.63
C SER A 21 6.08 51.63 -17.75
N GLN A 22 7.38 51.33 -17.71
CA GLN A 22 8.41 52.14 -18.35
C GLN A 22 9.04 51.30 -19.47
N PRO A 23 9.21 51.87 -20.68
CA PRO A 23 9.56 51.09 -21.86
C PRO A 23 10.97 50.54 -21.73
N ASN A 24 11.07 49.21 -21.66
CA ASN A 24 12.33 48.50 -21.71
C ASN A 24 13.01 48.79 -23.06
N LYS A 25 14.26 49.25 -22.97
CA LYS A 25 15.20 49.43 -24.08
C LYS A 25 15.70 48.07 -24.62
N ASP A 26 14.77 47.19 -25.00
CA ASP A 26 15.08 45.88 -25.61
C ASP A 26 14.81 45.87 -27.14
N TYR A 27 14.61 47.04 -27.74
CA TYR A 27 14.55 47.22 -29.19
C TYR A 27 15.88 47.71 -29.77
N GLU A 28 17.00 47.02 -29.54
CA GLU A 28 18.21 47.27 -30.37
C GLU A 28 19.30 46.18 -30.36
N LEU A 29 19.00 44.92 -29.99
CA LEU A 29 20.02 43.85 -30.07
C LEU A 29 19.58 42.60 -30.88
N GLU A 30 18.43 42.64 -31.56
CA GLU A 30 18.02 41.61 -32.53
C GLU A 30 18.37 41.91 -34.00
N LYS A 31 19.32 42.81 -34.24
CA LYS A 31 19.94 42.97 -35.57
C LYS A 31 21.46 42.97 -35.44
N ILE A 32 22.05 41.78 -35.39
CA ILE A 32 23.22 41.33 -36.17
C ILE A 32 23.27 39.81 -35.97
N CYS A 33 22.36 39.10 -36.62
CA CYS A 33 22.53 37.68 -36.91
C CYS A 33 22.46 37.53 -38.43
N ASN A 34 23.45 38.12 -39.11
CA ASN A 34 23.84 37.67 -40.43
C ASN A 34 25.15 36.93 -40.23
N ASP A 35 25.07 35.60 -40.25
CA ASP A 35 26.18 34.69 -40.57
C ASP A 35 26.64 34.91 -42.02
N SER A 36 26.98 36.15 -42.37
CA SER A 36 27.71 36.46 -43.58
C SER A 36 29.13 35.95 -43.38
N LEU A 37 29.44 34.84 -44.07
CA LEU A 37 30.76 34.30 -44.40
C LEU A 37 31.92 35.11 -43.78
N LEU A 38 32.62 34.53 -42.79
CA LEU A 38 33.81 35.07 -42.12
C LEU A 38 35.05 35.13 -43.06
N ILE A 39 34.83 35.66 -44.26
CA ILE A 39 35.75 35.70 -45.40
C ILE A 39 35.84 37.17 -45.85
N PRO A 40 37.05 37.67 -46.21
CA PRO A 40 37.22 39.04 -46.66
C PRO A 40 36.47 39.29 -47.97
N ASN A 41 35.87 40.47 -48.13
CA ASN A 41 35.26 40.85 -49.40
C ASN A 41 36.35 41.17 -50.45
N GLN A 42 36.55 40.25 -51.40
CA GLN A 42 37.56 40.32 -52.46
C GLN A 42 36.91 40.35 -53.85
N PRO A 43 36.28 41.47 -54.25
CA PRO A 43 35.57 41.55 -55.53
C PRO A 43 36.56 41.51 -56.71
N LYS A 44 36.16 40.86 -57.81
CA LYS A 44 36.87 40.90 -59.09
C LYS A 44 36.31 42.03 -59.95
N LEU A 45 36.96 43.19 -59.91
CA LEU A 45 36.52 44.40 -60.61
C LEU A 45 37.64 44.89 -61.55
N ASP A 46 37.28 45.74 -62.51
CA ASP A 46 38.27 46.64 -63.08
C ASP A 46 38.43 47.83 -62.13
N PHE A 47 39.53 47.82 -61.37
CA PHE A 47 39.73 48.73 -60.24
C PHE A 47 39.93 50.18 -60.72
N PRO A 48 39.38 51.18 -59.99
CA PRO A 48 39.57 52.59 -60.27
C PRO A 48 41.05 52.97 -60.41
N ILE A 49 41.33 53.86 -61.36
CA ILE A 49 42.67 54.39 -61.61
C ILE A 49 42.79 55.75 -60.91
N ASP A 50 43.84 55.91 -60.10
CA ASP A 50 44.15 57.16 -59.41
C ASP A 50 44.73 58.23 -60.37
N LYS A 51 44.93 59.45 -59.85
CA LYS A 51 45.47 60.60 -60.61
C LYS A 51 46.86 60.33 -61.21
N ASP A 52 47.60 59.36 -60.69
CA ASP A 52 48.95 58.96 -61.12
C ASP A 52 48.93 57.71 -62.03
N LYS A 53 47.76 57.33 -62.56
CA LYS A 53 47.54 56.12 -63.39
C LYS A 53 47.80 54.79 -62.66
N ARG A 54 47.70 54.73 -61.33
CA ARG A 54 47.86 53.50 -60.53
C ARG A 54 46.50 52.98 -60.07
N LYS A 55 46.37 51.66 -59.92
CA LYS A 55 45.16 51.01 -59.41
C LYS A 55 45.48 49.88 -58.44
N PHE A 56 44.48 49.46 -57.68
CA PHE A 56 44.56 48.25 -56.90
C PHE A 56 44.81 47.03 -57.80
N LEU A 57 45.75 46.15 -57.43
CA LEU A 57 46.08 44.95 -58.21
C LEU A 57 45.45 43.71 -57.57
N PRO A 58 44.60 42.94 -58.28
CA PRO A 58 43.97 41.75 -57.72
C PRO A 58 44.96 40.64 -57.32
N ILE A 59 46.21 40.66 -57.81
CA ILE A 59 47.27 39.76 -57.32
C ILE A 59 47.55 39.93 -55.82
N TRP A 60 47.26 41.11 -55.25
CA TRP A 60 47.46 41.37 -53.82
C TRP A 60 46.55 40.52 -52.93
N TYR A 61 45.36 40.12 -53.40
CA TYR A 61 44.52 39.17 -52.65
C TYR A 61 45.19 37.81 -52.47
N LYS A 62 45.96 37.36 -53.47
CA LYS A 62 46.68 36.08 -53.41
C LYS A 62 47.85 36.15 -52.43
N ASN A 63 48.54 37.27 -52.39
CA ASN A 63 49.70 37.47 -51.50
C ASN A 63 49.29 37.83 -50.07
N HIS A 64 48.12 38.44 -49.90
CA HIS A 64 47.57 38.91 -48.63
C HIS A 64 46.12 38.47 -48.48
N PRO A 65 45.85 37.21 -48.08
CA PRO A 65 44.50 36.66 -48.02
C PRO A 65 43.53 37.38 -47.08
N TRP A 66 44.05 38.15 -46.12
CA TRP A 66 43.30 38.97 -45.16
C TRP A 66 42.77 40.29 -45.75
N LEU A 67 43.19 40.63 -46.96
CA LEU A 67 42.89 41.90 -47.60
C LEU A 67 41.44 41.91 -48.09
N GLU A 68 40.71 42.96 -47.74
CA GLU A 68 39.35 43.27 -48.18
C GLU A 68 39.39 44.59 -48.98
N TYR A 69 38.51 44.74 -49.96
CA TYR A 69 38.43 45.97 -50.75
C TYR A 69 37.01 46.51 -50.82
N ASP A 70 36.88 47.82 -50.59
CA ASP A 70 35.64 48.57 -50.76
C ASP A 70 35.65 49.29 -52.11
N ALA A 71 34.87 48.75 -53.04
CA ALA A 71 34.74 49.28 -54.40
C ALA A 71 34.14 50.68 -54.47
N LYS A 72 33.31 51.08 -53.49
CA LYS A 72 32.64 52.38 -53.52
C LYS A 72 33.61 53.51 -53.20
N ASN A 73 34.59 53.25 -52.33
CA ASN A 73 35.48 54.27 -51.79
C ASN A 73 36.94 54.15 -52.25
N ASP A 74 37.24 53.20 -53.15
CA ASP A 74 38.59 52.87 -53.63
C ASP A 74 39.60 52.69 -52.48
N LYS A 75 39.26 51.80 -51.53
CA LYS A 75 40.05 51.58 -50.31
C LYS A 75 40.18 50.10 -49.97
N ALA A 76 41.39 49.73 -49.55
CA ALA A 76 41.70 48.41 -49.02
C ALA A 76 41.71 48.39 -47.49
N PHE A 77 41.23 47.31 -46.90
CA PHE A 77 41.14 47.09 -45.46
C PHE A 77 41.75 45.73 -45.10
N CYS A 78 42.12 45.55 -43.83
CA CYS A 78 42.40 44.24 -43.30
C CYS A 78 41.15 43.70 -42.60
N PHE A 79 40.57 42.62 -43.14
CA PHE A 79 39.36 42.02 -42.58
C PHE A 79 39.55 41.59 -41.13
N ALA A 80 40.69 40.95 -40.82
CA ALA A 80 41.00 40.52 -39.47
C ALA A 80 41.09 41.71 -38.50
N CYS A 81 41.86 42.75 -38.82
CA CYS A 81 42.03 43.92 -37.96
C CYS A 81 40.76 44.77 -37.82
N LYS A 82 39.91 44.80 -38.86
CA LYS A 82 38.63 45.52 -38.85
C LYS A 82 37.60 44.85 -37.95
N ASN A 83 37.55 43.52 -37.94
CA ASN A 83 36.62 42.76 -37.11
C ASN A 83 37.14 42.47 -35.70
N PHE A 84 38.46 42.42 -35.52
CA PHE A 84 39.12 42.15 -34.24
C PHE A 84 40.12 43.26 -33.88
N PRO A 85 39.67 44.51 -33.71
CA PRO A 85 40.56 45.66 -33.50
C PRO A 85 41.33 45.55 -32.18
N SER A 86 42.55 46.07 -32.19
CA SER A 86 43.37 46.36 -31.01
C SER A 86 43.44 47.87 -30.82
N SER A 87 43.68 48.34 -29.59
CA SER A 87 43.81 49.77 -29.28
C SER A 87 44.93 50.48 -30.04
N LYS A 88 45.89 49.71 -30.58
CA LYS A 88 47.02 50.18 -31.40
C LYS A 88 46.88 49.86 -32.90
N SER A 89 45.74 49.30 -33.34
CA SER A 89 45.55 48.94 -34.74
C SER A 89 45.64 50.16 -35.65
N SER A 90 46.42 50.07 -36.73
CA SER A 90 46.56 51.14 -37.72
C SER A 90 45.20 51.50 -38.34
N LYS A 91 44.78 52.75 -38.18
CA LYS A 91 43.54 53.28 -38.76
C LYS A 91 43.48 53.13 -40.29
N ALA A 92 44.64 53.14 -40.94
CA ALA A 92 44.77 52.97 -42.38
C ALA A 92 44.26 51.61 -42.88
N PHE A 93 44.23 50.56 -42.04
CA PHE A 93 43.73 49.23 -42.41
C PHE A 93 42.43 48.84 -41.72
N THR A 94 41.84 49.74 -40.92
CA THR A 94 40.60 49.50 -40.15
C THR A 94 39.50 50.50 -40.50
N SER A 95 39.54 51.72 -39.96
CA SER A 95 38.45 52.69 -40.09
C SER A 95 38.62 53.65 -41.27
N GLU A 96 39.86 54.03 -41.61
CA GLU A 96 40.14 55.04 -42.65
C GLU A 96 40.29 54.42 -44.04
N GLY A 97 40.80 53.18 -44.11
CA GLY A 97 41.06 52.45 -45.35
C GLY A 97 42.30 52.92 -46.11
N TYR A 98 42.97 52.00 -46.78
CA TYR A 98 44.24 52.23 -47.46
C TYR A 98 44.02 52.48 -48.95
N SER A 99 44.53 53.62 -49.46
CA SER A 99 44.40 54.00 -50.87
C SER A 99 45.72 54.49 -51.51
N LYS A 100 46.86 54.34 -50.83
CA LYS A 100 48.18 54.81 -51.34
C LYS A 100 48.87 53.72 -52.19
N TRP A 101 48.45 53.58 -53.45
CA TRP A 101 48.86 52.47 -54.31
C TRP A 101 50.36 52.39 -54.62
N LYS A 102 51.08 53.53 -54.62
CA LYS A 102 52.54 53.60 -54.88
C LYS A 102 53.37 52.70 -53.98
N ASN A 103 53.04 52.65 -52.69
CA ASN A 103 53.78 51.91 -51.65
C ASN A 103 52.94 50.77 -51.07
N ALA A 104 51.93 50.28 -51.82
CA ALA A 104 50.97 49.30 -51.31
C ALA A 104 51.67 48.02 -50.80
N VAL A 105 52.55 47.44 -51.60
CA VAL A 105 53.23 46.18 -51.25
C VAL A 105 54.08 46.31 -49.99
N SER A 106 54.91 47.34 -49.88
CA SER A 106 55.75 47.54 -48.68
C SER A 106 54.92 47.81 -47.43
N ASN A 107 53.84 48.59 -47.55
CA ASN A 107 52.95 48.88 -46.43
C ASN A 107 52.08 47.68 -46.02
N PHE A 108 51.67 46.84 -46.97
CA PHE A 108 50.97 45.58 -46.68
C PHE A 108 51.87 44.60 -45.93
N ILE A 109 53.13 44.45 -46.35
CA ILE A 109 54.12 43.63 -45.65
C ILE A 109 54.38 44.19 -44.24
N THR A 110 54.54 45.50 -44.11
CA THR A 110 54.75 46.15 -42.80
C THR A 110 53.55 45.94 -41.87
N HIS A 111 52.32 46.05 -42.40
CA HIS A 111 51.11 45.77 -41.64
C HIS A 111 51.00 44.29 -41.24
N GLN A 112 51.26 43.38 -42.18
CA GLN A 112 51.18 41.94 -41.93
C GLN A 112 52.14 41.48 -40.83
N ASN A 113 53.32 42.11 -40.74
CA ASN A 113 54.32 41.81 -39.72
C ASN A 113 54.07 42.55 -38.39
N SER A 114 53.02 43.38 -38.28
CA SER A 114 52.69 44.06 -37.03
C SER A 114 52.12 43.10 -35.99
N ALA A 115 52.43 43.33 -34.71
CA ALA A 115 51.92 42.52 -33.61
C ALA A 115 50.38 42.56 -33.53
N GLU A 116 49.79 43.71 -33.83
CA GLU A 116 48.35 43.91 -33.84
C GLU A 116 47.68 43.05 -34.92
N HIS A 117 48.29 42.98 -36.11
CA HIS A 117 47.78 42.13 -37.19
C HIS A 117 47.88 40.65 -36.82
N MET A 118 49.00 40.19 -36.26
CA MET A 118 49.16 38.79 -35.85
C MET A 118 48.12 38.38 -34.80
N ILE A 119 47.85 39.23 -33.80
CA ILE A 119 46.81 38.99 -32.79
C ILE A 119 45.41 38.97 -33.43
N ALA A 120 45.12 39.90 -34.35
CA ALA A 120 43.84 39.93 -35.05
C ALA A 120 43.65 38.69 -35.95
N MET A 121 44.70 38.23 -36.61
CA MET A 121 44.71 37.00 -37.40
C MET A 121 44.50 35.76 -36.53
N GLU A 122 45.14 35.66 -35.36
CA GLU A 122 44.92 34.56 -34.42
C GLU A 122 43.47 34.51 -33.93
N ARG A 123 42.87 35.66 -33.62
CA ARG A 123 41.46 35.78 -33.23
C ARG A 123 40.52 35.38 -34.38
N TRP A 124 40.84 35.79 -35.59
CA TRP A 124 40.08 35.44 -36.79
C TRP A 124 40.14 33.94 -37.07
N GLU A 125 41.31 33.32 -37.02
CA GLU A 125 41.50 31.87 -37.20
C GLU A 125 40.85 31.06 -36.06
N SER A 126 40.98 31.50 -34.82
CA SER A 126 40.32 30.85 -33.67
C SER A 126 38.79 30.84 -33.82
N ARG A 127 38.23 31.88 -34.44
CA ARG A 127 36.78 31.99 -34.71
C ARG A 127 36.35 31.18 -35.93
N LYS A 128 37.20 31.03 -36.96
CA LYS A 128 36.97 30.08 -38.07
C LYS A 128 36.91 28.62 -37.59
N LEU A 129 37.68 28.28 -36.54
CA LEU A 129 37.79 26.93 -36.02
C LEU A 129 36.71 26.52 -35.00
N ASN A 130 35.71 27.37 -34.70
CA ASN A 130 34.61 27.07 -33.75
C ASN A 130 35.09 26.50 -32.39
N LYS A 131 36.22 26.95 -31.85
CA LYS A 131 36.64 26.54 -30.50
C LYS A 131 35.60 27.06 -29.48
N PRO A 132 34.97 26.19 -28.66
CA PRO A 132 33.97 26.61 -27.69
C PRO A 132 34.58 27.59 -26.69
N LYS A 133 33.80 28.57 -26.22
CA LYS A 133 34.27 29.50 -25.21
C LYS A 133 34.54 28.73 -23.92
N CYS A 134 35.47 29.21 -23.08
CA CYS A 134 35.74 28.62 -21.77
C CYS A 134 34.47 28.49 -20.90
N ILE A 135 33.53 29.43 -21.07
CA ILE A 135 32.20 29.41 -20.45
C ILE A 135 31.35 28.23 -20.91
N ASP A 136 31.38 27.87 -22.19
CA ASP A 136 30.60 26.74 -22.72
C ASP A 136 31.13 25.41 -22.15
N LEU A 137 32.45 25.29 -21.98
CA LEU A 137 33.09 24.14 -21.33
C LEU A 137 32.73 24.06 -19.84
N ILE A 138 32.80 25.18 -19.11
CA ILE A 138 32.42 25.23 -17.68
C ILE A 138 30.95 24.87 -17.50
N ASN A 139 30.05 25.43 -18.33
CA ASN A 139 28.63 25.12 -18.31
C ASN A 139 28.40 23.63 -18.59
N SER A 140 29.06 23.07 -19.62
CA SER A 140 28.93 21.65 -19.95
C SER A 140 29.41 20.72 -18.82
N GLN A 141 30.49 21.08 -18.13
CA GLN A 141 31.00 20.31 -16.99
C GLN A 141 30.05 20.43 -15.80
N TYR A 142 29.49 21.61 -15.55
CA TYR A 142 28.51 21.84 -14.51
C TYR A 142 27.23 21.02 -14.76
N SER A 143 26.74 20.98 -16.00
CA SER A 143 25.61 20.12 -16.41
C SER A 143 25.88 18.65 -16.14
N LYS A 144 27.08 18.16 -16.47
CA LYS A 144 27.49 16.77 -16.21
C LYS A 144 27.53 16.47 -14.71
N ASN A 145 28.11 17.37 -13.91
CA ASN A 145 28.16 17.22 -12.46
C ASN A 145 26.75 17.17 -11.85
N ILE A 146 25.82 18.01 -12.33
CA ILE A 146 24.41 17.94 -11.91
C ILE A 146 23.85 16.56 -12.24
N ALA A 147 23.96 16.11 -13.49
CA ALA A 147 23.40 14.82 -13.91
C ALA A 147 23.96 13.65 -13.08
N GLU A 148 25.25 13.65 -12.79
CA GLU A 148 25.93 12.65 -11.96
C GLU A 148 25.44 12.69 -10.50
N ASN A 149 25.31 13.88 -9.91
CA ASN A 149 24.76 14.05 -8.56
C ASN A 149 23.34 13.49 -8.47
N ARG A 150 22.51 13.76 -9.48
CA ARG A 150 21.12 13.27 -9.58
C ARG A 150 21.05 11.73 -9.65
N GLN A 151 21.93 11.12 -10.45
CA GLN A 151 22.06 9.66 -10.49
C GLN A 151 22.48 9.08 -9.13
N ASN A 152 23.43 9.73 -8.44
CA ASN A 152 23.87 9.28 -7.12
C ASN A 152 22.78 9.45 -6.04
N LEU A 153 22.00 10.52 -6.10
CA LEU A 153 20.82 10.68 -5.24
C LEU A 153 19.78 9.59 -5.50
N THR A 154 19.56 9.22 -6.76
CA THR A 154 18.63 8.15 -7.14
C THR A 154 19.00 6.83 -6.45
N LYS A 155 20.29 6.46 -6.39
CA LYS A 155 20.78 5.27 -5.67
C LYS A 155 20.43 5.29 -4.19
N ILE A 156 20.52 6.46 -3.53
CA ILE A 156 20.11 6.62 -2.13
C ILE A 156 18.60 6.39 -1.99
N ILE A 157 17.79 6.97 -2.88
CA ILE A 157 16.33 6.80 -2.88
C ILE A 157 15.96 5.33 -3.08
N GLU A 158 16.64 4.61 -3.98
CA GLU A 158 16.44 3.18 -4.22
C GLU A 158 16.71 2.34 -2.96
N ILE A 159 17.80 2.62 -2.23
CA ILE A 159 18.11 1.95 -0.96
C ILE A 159 16.99 2.20 0.06
N VAL A 160 16.54 3.44 0.21
CA VAL A 160 15.43 3.78 1.13
C VAL A 160 14.14 3.06 0.72
N LYS A 161 13.78 3.10 -0.57
CA LYS A 161 12.60 2.42 -1.13
C LYS A 161 12.67 0.93 -0.87
N TYR A 162 13.81 0.29 -1.11
CA TYR A 162 14.02 -1.14 -0.89
C TYR A 162 13.83 -1.53 0.59
N LEU A 163 14.52 -0.85 1.51
CA LEU A 163 14.43 -1.15 2.94
C LEU A 163 13.00 -0.92 3.47
N ALA A 164 12.34 0.16 3.06
CA ALA A 164 10.97 0.48 3.45
C ALA A 164 9.98 -0.57 2.93
N LYS A 165 10.06 -0.92 1.63
CA LYS A 165 9.22 -1.95 0.99
C LYS A 165 9.31 -3.30 1.70
N GLN A 166 10.52 -3.70 2.11
CA GLN A 166 10.72 -4.98 2.81
C GLN A 166 10.40 -4.89 4.32
N GLY A 167 10.31 -3.68 4.87
CA GLY A 167 10.11 -3.44 6.30
C GLY A 167 11.38 -3.68 7.14
N LEU A 168 12.56 -3.65 6.51
CA LEU A 168 13.84 -3.89 7.17
C LEU A 168 14.21 -2.73 8.10
N ALA A 169 15.02 -3.03 9.12
CA ALA A 169 15.61 -1.99 9.97
C ALA A 169 16.59 -1.16 9.13
N PHE A 170 16.58 0.16 9.29
CA PHE A 170 17.53 1.04 8.59
C PHE A 170 18.84 1.18 9.37
N ARG A 171 18.72 1.24 10.71
CA ARG A 171 19.78 1.63 11.63
C ARG A 171 20.27 0.45 12.44
N GLY A 172 21.57 0.42 12.72
CA GLY A 172 22.20 -0.53 13.63
C GLY A 172 22.13 -0.05 15.08
N HIS A 173 22.62 -0.88 16.01
CA HIS A 173 22.78 -0.47 17.40
C HIS A 173 23.88 0.59 17.54
N ASP A 174 24.99 0.42 16.81
CA ASP A 174 26.10 1.35 16.73
C ASP A 174 26.36 1.72 15.26
N GLU A 175 26.20 3.00 14.92
CA GLU A 175 26.44 3.54 13.56
C GLU A 175 27.79 4.25 13.45
N CYS A 176 28.70 4.07 14.41
CA CYS A 176 30.07 4.62 14.37
C CYS A 176 30.91 3.93 13.29
N GLU A 177 31.93 4.62 12.76
CA GLU A 177 32.80 4.11 11.69
C GLU A 177 33.58 2.85 12.07
N ASN A 178 33.80 2.62 13.37
CA ASN A 178 34.49 1.44 13.89
C ASN A 178 33.55 0.26 14.16
N SER A 179 32.25 0.40 13.91
CA SER A 179 31.27 -0.66 14.13
C SER A 179 31.38 -1.72 13.03
N ASN A 180 31.33 -2.99 13.41
CA ASN A 180 31.25 -4.11 12.46
C ASN A 180 29.87 -4.22 11.78
N ASN A 181 28.87 -3.45 12.24
CA ASN A 181 27.54 -3.38 11.64
C ASN A 181 26.92 -2.01 11.93
N MET A 182 27.05 -1.10 10.98
CA MET A 182 26.49 0.25 11.06
C MET A 182 24.98 0.32 10.76
N GLY A 183 24.34 -0.83 10.51
CA GLY A 183 22.95 -0.94 10.11
C GLY A 183 22.74 -0.95 8.61
N ASN A 184 21.67 -1.63 8.18
CA ASN A 184 21.43 -1.97 6.78
C ASN A 184 21.52 -0.79 5.81
N PHE A 185 21.09 0.41 6.20
CA PHE A 185 21.17 1.57 5.32
C PHE A 185 22.61 1.97 5.03
N LYS A 186 23.45 2.12 6.06
CA LYS A 186 24.87 2.49 5.89
C LYS A 186 25.66 1.36 5.22
N GLU A 187 25.42 0.11 5.62
CA GLU A 187 26.05 -1.05 4.99
C GLU A 187 25.72 -1.14 3.49
N LEU A 188 24.49 -0.83 3.08
CA LEU A 188 24.13 -0.78 1.65
C LEU A 188 24.79 0.40 0.93
N ILE A 189 24.96 1.55 1.58
CA ILE A 189 25.70 2.69 1.02
C ILE A 189 27.16 2.30 0.78
N ASP A 190 27.81 1.63 1.73
CA ASP A 190 29.20 1.18 1.61
C ASP A 190 29.34 0.08 0.55
N TRP A 191 28.39 -0.86 0.51
CA TRP A 191 28.32 -1.89 -0.51
C TRP A 191 28.20 -1.30 -1.93
N TYR A 192 27.38 -0.27 -2.12
CA TYR A 192 27.30 0.47 -3.39
C TYR A 192 28.61 1.23 -3.68
N SER A 193 29.16 1.93 -2.69
CA SER A 193 30.39 2.72 -2.82
C SER A 193 31.61 1.86 -3.19
N SER A 194 31.65 0.59 -2.78
CA SER A 194 32.70 -0.35 -3.17
C SER A 194 32.67 -0.74 -4.66
N ARG A 195 31.52 -0.56 -5.33
CA ARG A 195 31.30 -0.95 -6.73
C ARG A 195 31.25 0.23 -7.68
N ASP A 196 30.91 1.41 -7.17
CA ASP A 196 30.74 2.61 -7.96
C ASP A 196 31.61 3.76 -7.42
N ARG A 197 32.66 4.09 -8.17
CA ARG A 197 33.61 5.15 -7.82
C ARG A 197 32.95 6.53 -7.81
N SER A 198 31.99 6.78 -8.70
CA SER A 198 31.25 8.05 -8.73
C SER A 198 30.42 8.20 -7.47
N PHE A 199 29.70 7.14 -7.09
CA PHE A 199 28.89 7.14 -5.88
C PHE A 199 29.75 7.29 -4.62
N LYS A 200 30.89 6.59 -4.54
CA LYS A 200 31.85 6.75 -3.44
C LYS A 200 32.33 8.20 -3.30
N SER A 201 32.78 8.79 -4.41
CA SER A 201 33.21 10.19 -4.46
C SER A 201 32.09 11.13 -4.02
N PHE A 202 30.85 10.89 -4.47
CA PHE A 202 29.69 11.66 -4.06
C PHE A 202 29.44 11.60 -2.56
N ILE A 203 29.47 10.42 -1.94
CA ILE A 203 29.28 10.25 -0.49
C ILE A 203 30.40 10.94 0.30
N GLU A 204 31.66 10.76 -0.11
CA GLU A 204 32.83 11.38 0.54
C GLU A 204 32.81 12.91 0.45
N ASN A 205 32.47 13.46 -0.73
CA ASN A 205 32.38 14.90 -0.96
C ASN A 205 31.13 15.53 -0.31
N SER A 206 30.09 14.74 -0.08
CA SER A 206 28.82 15.21 0.50
C SER A 206 28.70 14.99 2.02
N LYS A 207 29.81 14.68 2.72
CA LYS A 207 29.82 14.54 4.20
C LYS A 207 29.17 15.74 4.93
N LYS A 208 29.39 16.96 4.45
CA LYS A 208 28.79 18.19 5.02
C LYS A 208 27.29 18.34 4.73
N ALA A 209 26.78 17.67 3.70
CA ALA A 209 25.36 17.63 3.32
C ALA A 209 24.60 16.51 4.04
N ASN A 210 25.32 15.47 4.51
CA ASN A 210 24.85 14.44 5.42
C ASN A 210 23.64 13.65 4.89
N TYR A 211 23.69 13.24 3.62
CA TYR A 211 22.62 12.46 2.96
C TYR A 211 22.41 11.06 3.57
N CYS A 212 23.37 10.57 4.35
CA CYS A 212 23.24 9.31 5.06
C CYS A 212 22.56 9.43 6.44
N SER A 213 22.22 10.64 6.86
CA SER A 213 21.65 10.91 8.19
C SER A 213 20.23 10.37 8.37
N LYS A 214 19.84 10.15 9.64
CA LYS A 214 18.46 9.82 10.02
C LYS A 214 17.43 10.84 9.51
N THR A 215 17.83 12.12 9.43
CA THR A 215 16.96 13.22 8.97
C THR A 215 16.65 13.07 7.49
N THR A 216 17.66 12.81 6.66
CA THR A 216 17.48 12.56 5.23
C THR A 216 16.68 11.27 4.98
N GLN A 217 16.95 10.21 5.75
CA GLN A 217 16.17 8.98 5.66
C GLN A 217 14.68 9.23 5.96
N ASN A 218 14.36 9.96 7.04
CA ASN A 218 12.98 10.33 7.38
C ASN A 218 12.31 11.17 6.29
N GLU A 219 13.04 12.17 5.77
CA GLU A 219 12.56 13.03 4.69
C GLU A 219 12.21 12.22 3.43
N LEU A 220 13.08 11.30 3.00
CA LEU A 220 12.83 10.44 1.85
C LEU A 220 11.67 9.45 2.10
N ILE A 221 11.58 8.87 3.30
CA ILE A 221 10.46 7.99 3.69
C ILE A 221 9.13 8.77 3.63
N GLY A 222 9.11 10.00 4.15
CA GLY A 222 7.94 10.88 4.08
C GLY A 222 7.53 11.16 2.64
N ILE A 223 8.46 11.63 1.79
CA ILE A 223 8.18 11.92 0.38
C ILE A 223 7.65 10.69 -0.38
N LEU A 224 8.26 9.52 -0.16
CA LEU A 224 7.80 8.28 -0.78
C LEU A 224 6.38 7.93 -0.32
N SER A 225 6.13 7.99 0.99
CA SER A 225 4.82 7.68 1.59
C SER A 225 3.74 8.65 1.09
N ASP A 226 4.00 9.95 1.13
CA ASP A 226 3.09 10.99 0.66
C ASP A 226 2.76 10.81 -0.82
N GLN A 227 3.74 10.40 -1.65
CA GLN A 227 3.51 10.17 -3.06
C GLN A 227 2.70 8.89 -3.32
N VAL A 228 2.86 7.84 -2.51
CA VAL A 228 1.97 6.66 -2.53
C VAL A 228 0.56 7.06 -2.13
N LEU A 229 0.40 7.75 -1.00
CA LEU A 229 -0.90 8.23 -0.51
C LEU A 229 -1.59 9.12 -1.52
N LYS A 230 -0.87 10.04 -2.16
CA LYS A 230 -1.42 10.90 -3.20
C LYS A 230 -1.98 10.08 -4.36
N THR A 231 -1.22 9.10 -4.85
CA THR A 231 -1.70 8.21 -5.92
C THR A 231 -2.95 7.42 -5.49
N LEU A 232 -3.00 6.95 -4.25
CA LEU A 232 -4.18 6.26 -3.71
C LEU A 232 -5.39 7.19 -3.59
N VAL A 233 -5.20 8.38 -3.05
CA VAL A 233 -6.25 9.40 -2.92
C VAL A 233 -6.77 9.81 -4.29
N ASP A 234 -5.89 10.00 -5.28
CA ASP A 234 -6.28 10.32 -6.65
C ASP A 234 -7.15 9.19 -7.26
N LYS A 235 -6.82 7.91 -6.98
CA LYS A 235 -7.66 6.76 -7.38
C LYS A 235 -9.00 6.76 -6.66
N VAL A 236 -9.03 7.02 -5.35
CA VAL A 236 -10.28 7.03 -4.57
C VAL A 236 -11.18 8.18 -5.02
N ASN A 237 -10.64 9.40 -5.14
CA ASN A 237 -11.39 10.59 -5.57
C ASN A 237 -11.77 10.56 -7.05
N GLY A 238 -11.02 9.83 -7.88
CA GLY A 238 -11.42 9.53 -9.26
C GLY A 238 -12.66 8.63 -9.35
N ASN A 239 -13.04 7.98 -8.24
CA ASN A 239 -14.26 7.19 -8.10
C ASN A 239 -15.28 7.93 -7.21
N THR A 240 -16.57 7.65 -7.42
CA THR A 240 -17.64 8.41 -6.74
C THR A 240 -17.79 8.05 -5.26
N PHE A 241 -17.52 6.78 -4.90
CA PHE A 241 -17.84 6.24 -3.58
C PHE A 241 -16.66 5.46 -3.00
N TYR A 242 -16.53 5.50 -1.68
CA TYR A 242 -15.65 4.61 -0.93
C TYR A 242 -16.29 4.22 0.40
N SER A 243 -15.71 3.23 1.07
CA SER A 243 -16.10 2.79 2.40
C SER A 243 -14.89 2.74 3.32
N LEU A 244 -15.14 2.83 4.62
CA LEU A 244 -14.12 2.70 5.65
C LEU A 244 -14.05 1.26 6.16
N ILE A 245 -12.83 0.76 6.29
CA ILE A 245 -12.53 -0.48 7.02
C ILE A 245 -11.57 -0.10 8.14
N ILE A 246 -11.99 -0.31 9.39
CA ILE A 246 -11.26 0.17 10.56
C ILE A 246 -11.00 -0.99 11.50
N ASP A 247 -9.85 -0.98 12.17
CA ASP A 247 -9.63 -1.89 13.29
C ASP A 247 -8.62 -1.30 14.27
N GLU A 248 -8.69 -1.75 15.52
CA GLU A 248 -7.85 -1.28 16.63
C GLU A 248 -6.88 -2.37 17.08
N THR A 249 -5.65 -1.97 17.41
CA THR A 249 -4.71 -2.87 18.07
C THR A 249 -3.77 -2.12 18.99
N THR A 250 -3.39 -2.77 20.09
CA THR A 250 -2.35 -2.30 20.97
C THR A 250 -0.97 -2.73 20.44
N ASP A 251 -0.06 -1.77 20.25
CA ASP A 251 1.31 -2.07 19.85
C ASP A 251 2.21 -2.52 21.04
N ILE A 252 3.47 -2.87 20.76
CA ILE A 252 4.42 -3.35 21.79
C ILE A 252 4.79 -2.27 22.83
N SER A 253 4.54 -0.99 22.54
CA SER A 253 4.66 0.13 23.49
C SER A 253 3.42 0.32 24.36
N LYS A 254 2.39 -0.53 24.23
CA LYS A 254 1.07 -0.35 24.86
C LYS A 254 0.32 0.89 24.36
N ILE A 255 0.59 1.31 23.12
CA ILE A 255 -0.10 2.42 22.48
C ILE A 255 -1.18 1.84 21.56
N GLU A 256 -2.40 2.36 21.67
CA GLU A 256 -3.49 1.99 20.76
C GLU A 256 -3.28 2.61 19.39
N GLN A 257 -3.39 1.77 18.37
CA GLN A 257 -3.22 2.11 16.97
C GLN A 257 -4.52 1.81 16.22
N LEU A 258 -5.05 2.83 15.56
CA LEU A 258 -6.17 2.73 14.66
C LEU A 258 -5.66 2.50 13.23
N SER A 259 -5.94 1.33 12.68
CA SER A 259 -5.71 1.02 11.27
C SER A 259 -6.88 1.54 10.45
N ILE A 260 -6.63 2.38 9.45
CA ILE A 260 -7.66 2.79 8.51
C ILE A 260 -7.32 2.27 7.11
N CYS A 261 -8.25 1.54 6.54
CA CYS A 261 -8.26 1.13 5.14
C CYS A 261 -9.50 1.71 4.45
N VAL A 262 -9.41 1.93 3.15
CA VAL A 262 -10.52 2.33 2.29
C VAL A 262 -10.83 1.24 1.28
N ARG A 263 -12.12 1.01 1.04
CA ARG A 263 -12.60 0.14 -0.04
C ARG A 263 -13.29 0.98 -1.10
N PHE A 264 -12.96 0.77 -2.36
CA PHE A 264 -13.61 1.42 -3.50
C PHE A 264 -13.59 0.47 -4.70
N VAL A 265 -14.26 0.85 -5.78
CA VAL A 265 -14.21 0.13 -7.06
C VAL A 265 -13.50 0.97 -8.10
N ASP A 266 -12.69 0.34 -8.95
CA ASP A 266 -12.07 1.02 -10.10
C ASP A 266 -13.06 1.18 -11.28
N LYS A 267 -12.57 1.74 -12.40
CA LYS A 267 -13.39 1.99 -13.60
C LYS A 267 -13.90 0.69 -14.23
N GLU A 268 -13.14 -0.38 -14.05
CA GLU A 268 -13.47 -1.73 -14.46
C GLU A 268 -14.32 -2.45 -13.42
N LEU A 269 -14.77 -1.77 -12.35
CA LEU A 269 -15.58 -2.30 -11.24
C LEU A 269 -14.88 -3.39 -10.40
N ASN A 270 -13.55 -3.48 -10.41
CA ASN A 270 -12.83 -4.35 -9.48
C ASN A 270 -12.82 -3.72 -8.09
N ILE A 271 -13.06 -4.54 -7.08
CA ILE A 271 -12.95 -4.14 -5.68
C ILE A 271 -11.47 -3.94 -5.32
N GLN A 272 -11.16 -2.77 -4.78
CA GLN A 272 -9.85 -2.38 -4.27
C GLN A 272 -9.97 -2.07 -2.78
N GLU A 273 -9.12 -2.69 -1.95
CA GLU A 273 -8.98 -2.35 -0.52
C GLU A 273 -7.55 -1.84 -0.29
N LYS A 274 -7.42 -0.60 0.18
CA LYS A 274 -6.14 0.11 0.28
C LYS A 274 -5.92 0.66 1.69
N PHE A 275 -4.74 0.44 2.24
CA PHE A 275 -4.34 0.93 3.55
C PHE A 275 -3.88 2.38 3.46
N ILE A 276 -4.42 3.25 4.33
CA ILE A 276 -4.13 4.70 4.30
C ILE A 276 -3.34 5.19 5.52
N GLY A 277 -3.08 4.31 6.51
CA GLY A 277 -2.17 4.64 7.61
C GLY A 277 -2.58 4.09 8.97
N PHE A 278 -1.63 4.21 9.91
CA PHE A 278 -1.84 4.00 11.33
C PHE A 278 -1.95 5.34 12.05
N TYR A 279 -2.97 5.47 12.88
CA TYR A 279 -3.25 6.67 13.65
C TYR A 279 -3.24 6.33 15.13
N GLN A 280 -2.47 7.09 15.91
CA GLN A 280 -2.38 6.87 17.34
C GLN A 280 -3.69 7.28 18.02
N ALA A 281 -4.31 6.33 18.72
CA ALA A 281 -5.46 6.61 19.57
C ALA A 281 -5.01 6.80 21.02
N GLN A 282 -5.15 8.02 21.56
CA GLN A 282 -4.87 8.25 22.98
C GLN A 282 -6.01 7.77 23.88
N LYS A 283 -7.21 7.69 23.32
CA LYS A 283 -8.42 7.17 23.94
C LYS A 283 -9.16 6.32 22.93
N THR A 284 -9.85 5.30 23.42
CA THR A 284 -10.65 4.39 22.59
C THR A 284 -12.14 4.73 22.64
N ASP A 285 -12.52 5.91 23.14
CA ASP A 285 -13.92 6.34 23.14
C ASP A 285 -14.39 6.69 21.72
N GLY A 286 -15.66 6.38 21.41
CA GLY A 286 -16.21 6.57 20.06
C GLY A 286 -16.17 8.01 19.54
N GLU A 287 -16.09 9.02 20.43
CA GLU A 287 -15.96 10.42 20.02
C GLU A 287 -14.55 10.76 19.56
N PHE A 288 -13.55 10.34 20.33
CA PHE A 288 -12.16 10.51 19.99
C PHE A 288 -11.84 9.82 18.66
N LEU A 289 -12.28 8.57 18.50
CA LEU A 289 -12.10 7.80 17.27
C LEU A 289 -12.77 8.47 16.08
N PHE A 290 -13.99 8.99 16.25
CA PHE A 290 -14.69 9.72 15.19
C PHE A 290 -13.92 10.97 14.75
N ASN A 291 -13.45 11.77 15.71
CA ASN A 291 -12.67 12.97 15.40
C ASN A 291 -11.34 12.62 14.72
N LEU A 292 -10.67 11.55 15.16
CA LEU A 292 -9.44 11.05 14.57
C LEU A 292 -9.65 10.61 13.11
N VAL A 293 -10.67 9.80 12.83
CA VAL A 293 -11.02 9.37 11.47
C VAL A 293 -11.38 10.58 10.60
N LYS A 294 -12.21 11.50 11.12
CA LYS A 294 -12.60 12.71 10.39
C LYS A 294 -11.40 13.58 10.04
N GLN A 295 -10.46 13.75 10.96
CA GLN A 295 -9.23 14.50 10.73
C GLN A 295 -8.33 13.79 9.71
N ALA A 296 -8.11 12.48 9.86
CA ALA A 296 -7.30 11.69 8.92
C ALA A 296 -7.81 11.80 7.48
N LEU A 297 -9.13 11.68 7.27
CA LEU A 297 -9.73 11.84 5.94
C LEU A 297 -9.63 13.28 5.41
N ALA A 298 -9.79 14.28 6.28
CA ALA A 298 -9.64 15.68 5.90
C ALA A 298 -8.21 16.02 5.48
N ASP A 299 -7.21 15.52 6.21
CA ASP A 299 -5.79 15.73 5.93
C ASP A 299 -5.39 15.10 4.58
N LEU A 300 -6.00 13.96 4.22
CA LEU A 300 -5.81 13.30 2.93
C LEU A 300 -6.65 13.90 1.79
N GLY A 301 -7.61 14.79 2.08
CA GLY A 301 -8.52 15.33 1.06
C GLY A 301 -9.55 14.32 0.55
N LEU A 302 -9.95 13.35 1.38
CA LEU A 302 -11.00 12.37 1.09
C LEU A 302 -12.36 12.90 1.57
N PRO A 303 -13.34 13.14 0.66
CA PRO A 303 -14.64 13.70 1.05
C PRO A 303 -15.44 12.76 1.94
N PHE A 304 -15.83 13.22 3.12
CA PHE A 304 -16.66 12.43 4.04
C PHE A 304 -18.05 12.10 3.47
N SER A 305 -18.57 12.96 2.57
CA SER A 305 -19.85 12.79 1.88
C SER A 305 -19.91 11.60 0.93
N ASN A 306 -18.74 11.09 0.50
CA ASN A 306 -18.63 10.01 -0.48
C ASN A 306 -18.57 8.63 0.20
N ILE A 307 -18.60 8.59 1.53
CA ILE A 307 -18.64 7.34 2.29
C ILE A 307 -20.02 6.68 2.11
N VAL A 308 -20.04 5.43 1.67
CA VAL A 308 -21.26 4.61 1.51
C VAL A 308 -21.28 3.37 2.41
N GLY A 309 -20.17 3.07 3.08
CA GLY A 309 -20.06 1.95 4.00
C GLY A 309 -19.01 2.16 5.07
N GLN A 310 -19.16 1.44 6.18
CA GLN A 310 -18.20 1.39 7.28
C GLN A 310 -18.22 -0.02 7.89
N CYS A 311 -17.05 -0.65 8.04
CA CYS A 311 -16.93 -2.01 8.56
C CYS A 311 -15.80 -2.15 9.57
N TYR A 312 -16.14 -2.73 10.71
CA TYR A 312 -15.25 -2.99 11.84
C TYR A 312 -15.95 -3.93 12.85
N ASP A 313 -15.29 -4.20 13.97
CA ASP A 313 -15.78 -5.11 15.01
C ASP A 313 -17.06 -4.60 15.71
N GLY A 314 -17.63 -5.47 16.55
CA GLY A 314 -18.83 -5.20 17.32
C GLY A 314 -18.58 -4.48 18.64
N GLY A 315 -17.37 -3.98 18.92
CA GLY A 315 -17.03 -3.36 20.20
C GLY A 315 -17.92 -2.15 20.52
N SER A 316 -18.27 -1.92 21.78
CA SER A 316 -19.25 -0.88 22.15
C SER A 316 -18.83 0.54 21.75
N ASN A 317 -17.53 0.85 21.78
CA ASN A 317 -16.98 2.13 21.34
C ASN A 317 -17.01 2.29 19.81
N MET A 318 -17.01 1.18 19.08
CA MET A 318 -17.03 1.15 17.62
C MET A 318 -18.47 1.10 17.11
N SER A 319 -19.22 0.07 17.48
CA SER A 319 -20.55 -0.27 16.95
C SER A 319 -21.72 0.36 17.71
N GLY A 320 -21.48 0.95 18.88
CA GLY A 320 -22.52 1.37 19.81
C GLY A 320 -23.55 2.34 19.20
N SER A 321 -24.84 2.00 19.32
CA SER A 321 -25.96 2.69 18.64
C SER A 321 -26.11 4.18 18.94
N TYR A 322 -25.60 4.66 20.09
CA TYR A 322 -25.73 6.05 20.51
C TYR A 322 -24.41 6.81 20.47
N LYS A 323 -23.36 6.27 21.11
CA LYS A 323 -22.08 6.95 21.32
C LYS A 323 -20.91 6.36 20.54
N GLY A 324 -21.13 5.27 19.81
CA GLY A 324 -20.08 4.59 19.06
C GLY A 324 -19.60 5.38 17.85
N LEU A 325 -18.46 4.98 17.29
CA LEU A 325 -17.96 5.48 16.02
C LEU A 325 -19.02 5.37 14.91
N SER A 326 -19.74 4.25 14.86
CA SER A 326 -20.72 3.93 13.81
C SER A 326 -21.90 4.88 13.78
N SER A 327 -22.46 5.17 14.96
CA SER A 327 -23.57 6.09 15.11
C SER A 327 -23.15 7.51 14.73
N ARG A 328 -21.94 7.94 15.14
CA ARG A 328 -21.41 9.28 14.83
C ARG A 328 -21.14 9.47 13.35
N ILE A 329 -20.53 8.49 12.68
CA ILE A 329 -20.35 8.52 11.23
C ILE A 329 -21.71 8.56 10.52
N LYS A 330 -22.66 7.73 10.93
CA LYS A 330 -24.00 7.66 10.34
C LYS A 330 -24.81 8.94 10.56
N ASN A 331 -24.65 9.61 11.69
CA ASN A 331 -25.30 10.90 11.96
C ASN A 331 -24.77 12.01 11.05
N LEU A 332 -23.48 12.00 10.71
CA LEU A 332 -22.89 12.97 9.80
C LEU A 332 -23.15 12.62 8.32
N ASN A 333 -23.14 11.34 7.97
CA ASN A 333 -23.44 10.83 6.64
C ASN A 333 -24.30 9.55 6.76
N ASN A 334 -25.61 9.71 6.60
CA ASN A 334 -26.59 8.62 6.72
C ASN A 334 -26.40 7.49 5.70
N LYS A 335 -25.66 7.73 4.61
CA LYS A 335 -25.33 6.76 3.57
C LYS A 335 -24.27 5.75 4.01
N ALA A 336 -23.47 6.07 5.04
CA ALA A 336 -22.40 5.20 5.52
C ALA A 336 -22.96 3.98 6.26
N LEU A 337 -23.34 2.95 5.51
CA LEU A 337 -23.95 1.74 6.06
C LEU A 337 -22.95 0.98 6.95
N TYR A 338 -23.33 0.72 8.20
CA TYR A 338 -22.50 -0.07 9.10
C TYR A 338 -22.67 -1.56 8.84
N VAL A 339 -21.53 -2.24 8.69
CA VAL A 339 -21.42 -3.69 8.60
C VAL A 339 -20.54 -4.17 9.74
N HIS A 340 -21.10 -4.99 10.63
CA HIS A 340 -20.30 -5.68 11.64
C HIS A 340 -19.54 -6.82 10.94
N CYS A 341 -18.21 -6.81 11.02
CA CYS A 341 -17.33 -7.75 10.33
C CYS A 341 -17.82 -9.21 10.44
N TYR A 342 -18.06 -9.86 9.30
CA TYR A 342 -18.55 -11.24 9.25
C TYR A 342 -17.54 -12.25 9.81
N ALA A 343 -16.24 -12.02 9.61
CA ALA A 343 -15.21 -12.85 10.22
C ALA A 343 -15.21 -12.74 11.76
N HIS A 344 -15.45 -11.55 12.29
CA HIS A 344 -15.61 -11.34 13.73
C HIS A 344 -16.90 -11.99 14.26
N LYS A 345 -18.03 -11.85 13.55
CA LYS A 345 -19.29 -12.54 13.90
C LYS A 345 -19.15 -14.04 13.99
N LEU A 346 -18.46 -14.64 13.02
CA LEU A 346 -18.13 -16.06 13.04
C LEU A 346 -17.33 -16.42 14.31
N ASN A 347 -16.28 -15.65 14.63
CA ASN A 347 -15.51 -15.88 15.85
C ASN A 347 -16.36 -15.74 17.12
N LEU A 348 -17.31 -14.80 17.16
CA LEU A 348 -18.24 -14.65 18.29
C LEU A 348 -19.21 -15.83 18.42
N ALA A 349 -19.76 -16.34 17.31
CA ALA A 349 -20.63 -17.52 17.32
C ALA A 349 -19.93 -18.71 17.98
N LEU A 350 -18.69 -18.93 17.56
CA LEU A 350 -17.87 -20.03 18.04
C LEU A 350 -17.45 -19.86 19.51
N LYS A 351 -17.13 -18.62 19.91
CA LYS A 351 -16.87 -18.29 21.32
C LYS A 351 -18.11 -18.54 22.18
N GLY A 352 -19.30 -18.21 21.68
CA GLY A 352 -20.59 -18.51 22.30
C GLY A 352 -20.72 -20.00 22.59
N THR A 353 -20.65 -20.84 21.55
CA THR A 353 -20.72 -22.30 21.66
C THR A 353 -19.70 -22.87 22.65
N CYS A 354 -18.45 -22.41 22.60
CA CYS A 354 -17.39 -22.93 23.48
C CYS A 354 -17.56 -22.53 24.95
N SER A 355 -18.25 -21.43 25.22
CA SER A 355 -18.50 -20.98 26.59
C SER A 355 -19.69 -21.69 27.24
N GLN A 356 -20.69 -22.06 26.45
CA GLN A 356 -21.96 -22.63 26.93
C GLN A 356 -21.95 -24.16 26.98
N ILE A 357 -21.19 -24.82 26.10
CA ILE A 357 -21.17 -26.29 26.03
C ILE A 357 -19.99 -26.85 26.79
N ILE A 358 -20.30 -27.66 27.82
CA ILE A 358 -19.33 -28.20 28.77
C ILE A 358 -18.31 -29.10 28.06
N GLU A 359 -18.78 -29.98 27.19
CA GLU A 359 -17.98 -30.93 26.42
C GLU A 359 -16.93 -30.20 25.56
N VAL A 360 -17.37 -29.16 24.85
CA VAL A 360 -16.51 -28.32 24.00
C VAL A 360 -15.50 -27.56 24.84
N ARG A 361 -15.95 -26.91 25.91
CA ARG A 361 -15.10 -26.15 26.84
C ARG A 361 -14.00 -27.04 27.44
N ASN A 362 -14.36 -28.23 27.89
CA ASN A 362 -13.44 -29.16 28.54
C ASN A 362 -12.41 -29.69 27.52
N CYS A 363 -12.84 -30.09 26.32
CA CYS A 363 -11.94 -30.56 25.27
C CYS A 363 -10.92 -29.47 24.87
N ILE A 364 -11.39 -28.23 24.64
CA ILE A 364 -10.52 -27.08 24.33
C ILE A 364 -9.55 -26.80 25.49
N GLY A 365 -10.01 -26.89 26.74
CA GLY A 365 -9.19 -26.71 27.93
C GLY A 365 -8.05 -27.73 28.00
N ILE A 366 -8.32 -29.00 27.68
CA ILE A 366 -7.31 -30.06 27.63
C ILE A 366 -6.30 -29.78 26.51
N VAL A 367 -6.76 -29.47 25.29
CA VAL A 367 -5.89 -29.10 24.16
C VAL A 367 -4.96 -27.93 24.52
N ASN A 368 -5.48 -26.89 25.18
CA ASN A 368 -4.67 -25.77 25.64
C ASN A 368 -3.64 -26.18 26.69
N SER A 369 -4.02 -27.09 27.60
CA SER A 369 -3.16 -27.57 28.67
C SER A 369 -1.99 -28.40 28.15
N ILE A 370 -2.22 -29.22 27.12
CA ILE A 370 -1.16 -29.94 26.38
C ILE A 370 -0.14 -28.96 25.84
N TYR A 371 -0.61 -27.92 25.13
CA TYR A 371 0.28 -26.88 24.59
C TYR A 371 1.08 -26.16 25.70
N ASN A 372 0.41 -25.68 26.76
CA ASN A 372 1.07 -24.95 27.84
C ASN A 372 2.10 -25.79 28.59
N LEU A 373 1.86 -27.10 28.75
CA LEU A 373 2.82 -28.00 29.37
C LEU A 373 4.03 -28.21 28.44
N ILE A 374 3.83 -28.66 27.20
CA ILE A 374 4.93 -29.01 26.29
C ILE A 374 5.75 -27.77 25.92
N ASP A 375 5.10 -26.68 25.51
CA ASP A 375 5.76 -25.45 25.05
C ASP A 375 6.19 -24.53 26.19
N GLY A 376 5.78 -24.82 27.43
CA GLY A 376 6.17 -24.04 28.62
C GLY A 376 7.63 -24.18 29.04
N SER A 377 8.39 -25.14 28.46
CA SER A 377 9.82 -25.30 28.72
C SER A 377 10.53 -25.88 27.50
N ALA A 378 11.70 -25.31 27.14
CA ALA A 378 12.53 -25.82 26.06
C ALA A 378 12.94 -27.30 26.26
N LYS A 379 13.13 -27.73 27.52
CA LYS A 379 13.43 -29.13 27.86
C LYS A 379 12.28 -30.04 27.42
N ARG A 380 11.04 -29.71 27.80
CA ARG A 380 9.84 -30.51 27.49
C ARG A 380 9.50 -30.48 26.01
N HIS A 381 9.69 -29.33 25.36
CA HIS A 381 9.54 -29.21 23.91
C HIS A 381 10.55 -30.09 23.15
N ASN A 382 11.78 -30.21 23.64
CA ASN A 382 12.78 -31.11 23.05
C ASN A 382 12.43 -32.58 23.25
N ILE A 383 11.92 -32.97 24.43
CA ILE A 383 11.39 -34.33 24.66
C ILE A 383 10.33 -34.67 23.59
N PHE A 384 9.33 -33.80 23.43
CA PHE A 384 8.30 -33.97 22.41
C PHE A 384 8.90 -34.13 21.00
N LYS A 385 9.86 -33.29 20.61
CA LYS A 385 10.49 -33.36 19.28
C LYS A 385 11.29 -34.65 19.05
N ASN A 386 12.01 -35.12 20.06
CA ASN A 386 12.78 -36.35 19.95
C ASN A 386 11.85 -37.54 19.74
N ILE A 387 10.81 -37.66 20.58
CA ILE A 387 9.78 -38.70 20.44
C ILE A 387 9.03 -38.55 19.11
N GLN A 388 8.75 -37.32 18.67
CA GLN A 388 8.09 -37.07 17.39
C GLN A 388 8.89 -37.69 16.23
N ASN A 389 10.19 -37.44 16.18
CA ASN A 389 11.09 -37.98 15.14
C ASN A 389 11.19 -39.52 15.17
N GLU A 390 10.98 -40.15 16.33
CA GLU A 390 11.04 -41.60 16.50
C GLU A 390 9.70 -42.28 16.15
N VAL A 391 8.58 -41.65 16.50
CA VAL A 391 7.25 -42.26 16.42
C VAL A 391 6.59 -41.97 15.06
N ASN A 392 6.75 -40.77 14.49
CA ASN A 392 6.04 -40.31 13.29
C ASN A 392 6.93 -39.46 12.35
N GLU A 393 6.74 -39.51 11.03
CA GLU A 393 7.31 -38.50 10.10
C GLU A 393 6.55 -37.15 10.11
N SER A 394 5.65 -36.92 11.07
CA SER A 394 4.83 -35.71 11.14
C SER A 394 5.67 -34.51 11.59
N ASN A 395 5.69 -33.46 10.77
CA ASN A 395 6.33 -32.17 11.08
C ASN A 395 5.38 -31.18 11.78
N LEU A 396 4.17 -31.60 12.17
CA LEU A 396 3.22 -30.69 12.81
C LEU A 396 3.58 -30.45 14.26
N THR A 397 3.87 -29.19 14.59
CA THR A 397 4.09 -28.75 15.97
C THR A 397 2.80 -28.32 16.64
N ILE A 398 2.61 -28.66 17.91
CA ILE A 398 1.47 -28.25 18.72
C ILE A 398 1.42 -26.71 18.79
N LYS A 399 0.22 -26.14 18.62
CA LYS A 399 0.03 -24.68 18.52
C LYS A 399 -0.76 -24.15 19.69
N LYS A 400 -0.43 -22.93 20.10
CA LYS A 400 -1.24 -22.14 21.02
C LYS A 400 -2.61 -21.87 20.42
N LEU A 401 -3.66 -22.08 21.20
CA LEU A 401 -5.00 -21.65 20.84
C LEU A 401 -5.09 -20.13 20.92
N SER A 402 -5.55 -19.48 19.85
CA SER A 402 -5.94 -18.07 19.90
C SER A 402 -7.40 -17.94 20.31
N ASP A 403 -7.68 -16.98 21.19
CA ASP A 403 -9.05 -16.59 21.55
C ASP A 403 -9.71 -15.72 20.48
N THR A 404 -8.92 -15.06 19.65
CA THR A 404 -9.41 -14.10 18.65
C THR A 404 -9.41 -14.63 17.22
N ARG A 405 -8.78 -15.79 16.95
CA ARG A 405 -8.63 -16.32 15.57
C ARG A 405 -8.89 -17.82 15.48
N TRP A 406 -10.06 -18.20 14.96
CA TRP A 406 -10.46 -19.62 14.93
C TRP A 406 -9.63 -20.51 14.02
N SER A 407 -9.05 -19.96 12.94
CA SER A 407 -8.14 -20.70 12.06
C SER A 407 -6.87 -21.21 12.78
N SER A 408 -6.53 -20.66 13.95
CA SER A 408 -5.47 -21.21 14.81
C SER A 408 -5.93 -22.44 15.60
N ARG A 409 -7.22 -22.55 15.90
CA ARG A 409 -7.81 -23.65 16.68
C ARG A 409 -7.93 -24.92 15.84
N ASP A 410 -8.39 -24.80 14.60
CA ASP A 410 -8.37 -25.91 13.62
C ASP A 410 -6.97 -26.55 13.53
N ARG A 411 -5.93 -25.73 13.32
CA ARG A 411 -4.53 -26.23 13.28
C ARG A 411 -4.08 -26.86 14.60
N ALA A 412 -4.50 -26.33 15.74
CA ALA A 412 -4.15 -26.89 17.04
C ALA A 412 -4.81 -28.26 17.27
N PHE A 413 -6.10 -28.39 16.93
CA PHE A 413 -6.84 -29.65 17.00
C PHE A 413 -6.25 -30.70 16.07
N LYS A 414 -5.95 -30.33 14.82
CA LYS A 414 -5.27 -31.20 13.86
C LYS A 414 -3.90 -31.65 14.36
N ALA A 415 -3.09 -30.73 14.88
CA ALA A 415 -1.76 -31.05 15.43
C ALA A 415 -1.84 -31.99 16.65
N VAL A 416 -2.84 -31.84 17.52
CA VAL A 416 -3.06 -32.75 18.66
C VAL A 416 -3.55 -34.11 18.18
N LYS A 417 -4.51 -34.16 17.26
CA LYS A 417 -5.06 -35.40 16.69
C LYS A 417 -3.96 -36.24 16.01
N GLU A 418 -3.12 -35.62 15.18
CA GLU A 418 -2.05 -36.35 14.46
C GLU A 418 -0.90 -36.78 15.37
N ASN A 419 -0.57 -36.00 16.40
CA ASN A 419 0.53 -36.32 17.32
C ASN A 419 0.07 -37.01 18.61
N LEU A 420 -1.16 -37.51 18.68
CA LEU A 420 -1.71 -38.07 19.91
C LEU A 420 -0.84 -39.18 20.53
N PRO A 421 -0.31 -40.15 19.75
CA PRO A 421 0.59 -41.18 20.28
C PRO A 421 1.90 -40.58 20.83
N THR A 422 2.48 -39.63 20.08
CA THR A 422 3.67 -38.87 20.51
C THR A 422 3.40 -38.12 21.81
N ILE A 423 2.22 -37.51 21.96
CA ILE A 423 1.81 -36.79 23.17
C ILE A 423 1.71 -37.76 24.35
N PHE A 424 1.21 -38.98 24.16
CA PHE A 424 1.13 -39.98 25.23
C PHE A 424 2.51 -40.32 25.79
N GLU A 425 3.46 -40.66 24.91
CA GLU A 425 4.82 -40.98 25.33
C GLU A 425 5.53 -39.75 25.92
N THR A 426 5.32 -38.56 25.34
CA THR A 426 5.87 -37.31 25.88
C THR A 426 5.40 -37.03 27.30
N LEU A 427 4.10 -37.17 27.58
CA LEU A 427 3.56 -36.93 28.91
C LEU A 427 4.02 -37.99 29.91
N LYS A 428 4.18 -39.24 29.47
CA LYS A 428 4.74 -40.31 30.29
C LYS A 428 6.20 -40.04 30.65
N GLU A 429 7.03 -39.65 29.68
CA GLU A 429 8.42 -39.30 29.95
C GLU A 429 8.53 -38.09 30.89
N ILE A 430 7.66 -37.08 30.75
CA ILE A 430 7.62 -35.94 31.67
C ILE A 430 7.21 -36.38 33.08
N ASP A 431 6.21 -37.26 33.22
CA ASP A 431 5.80 -37.81 34.53
C ASP A 431 6.96 -38.55 35.21
N ASP A 432 7.67 -39.39 34.46
CA ASP A 432 8.78 -40.20 34.97
C ASP A 432 10.01 -39.35 35.33
N THR A 433 10.25 -38.24 34.61
CA THR A 433 11.51 -37.47 34.71
C THR A 433 11.39 -36.13 35.45
N ASP A 434 10.19 -35.56 35.61
CA ASP A 434 9.97 -34.25 36.24
C ASP A 434 9.30 -34.40 37.62
N HIS A 435 10.10 -34.44 38.69
CA HIS A 435 9.60 -34.58 40.07
C HIS A 435 8.89 -33.32 40.63
N SER A 436 8.64 -32.29 39.81
CA SER A 436 7.90 -31.09 40.22
C SER A 436 6.38 -31.27 40.03
N GLN A 437 5.63 -30.19 40.28
CA GLN A 437 4.20 -30.13 39.96
C GLN A 437 3.92 -30.42 38.48
N ASN A 438 4.89 -30.20 37.58
CA ASN A 438 4.71 -30.45 36.16
C ASN A 438 4.64 -31.95 35.81
N GLY A 439 5.37 -32.83 36.50
CA GLY A 439 5.24 -34.29 36.30
C GLY A 439 3.87 -34.78 36.78
N SER A 440 3.46 -34.36 37.99
CA SER A 440 2.11 -34.65 38.50
C SER A 440 0.99 -34.13 37.57
N PHE A 441 1.19 -32.94 36.97
CA PHE A 441 0.28 -32.39 35.98
C PHE A 441 0.32 -33.17 34.67
N ALA A 442 1.48 -33.63 34.21
CA ALA A 442 1.63 -34.49 33.03
C ALA A 442 0.88 -35.82 33.22
N ASN A 443 0.98 -36.46 34.38
CA ASN A 443 0.21 -37.66 34.74
C ASN A 443 -1.30 -37.41 34.69
N SER A 444 -1.74 -36.31 35.30
CA SER A 444 -3.15 -35.92 35.33
C SER A 444 -3.70 -35.64 33.92
N LEU A 445 -2.90 -34.98 33.07
CA LEU A 445 -3.23 -34.77 31.67
C LEU A 445 -3.25 -36.09 30.89
N LEU A 446 -2.27 -36.97 31.10
CA LEU A 446 -2.20 -38.28 30.46
C LEU A 446 -3.46 -39.11 30.73
N LYS A 447 -3.93 -39.11 31.98
CA LYS A 447 -5.21 -39.75 32.37
C LYS A 447 -6.42 -39.08 31.71
N SER A 448 -6.39 -37.76 31.57
CA SER A 448 -7.49 -37.00 30.94
C SER A 448 -7.59 -37.29 29.44
N ILE A 449 -6.46 -37.38 28.74
CA ILE A 449 -6.42 -37.63 27.28
C ILE A 449 -6.57 -39.11 26.93
N LYS A 450 -6.23 -40.03 27.85
CA LYS A 450 -6.56 -41.46 27.74
C LYS A 450 -7.99 -41.73 28.20
N SER A 451 -8.95 -41.04 27.57
CA SER A 451 -10.38 -41.25 27.80
C SER A 451 -11.14 -41.27 26.49
N PHE A 452 -12.20 -42.08 26.44
CA PHE A 452 -13.12 -42.11 25.29
C PHE A 452 -13.69 -40.71 25.03
N ASP A 453 -14.20 -40.02 26.07
CA ASP A 453 -14.77 -38.68 25.99
C ASP A 453 -13.85 -37.70 25.26
N PHE A 454 -12.58 -37.62 25.68
CA PHE A 454 -11.64 -36.68 25.08
C PHE A 454 -11.42 -36.98 23.60
N TYR A 455 -11.17 -38.25 23.25
CA TYR A 455 -10.91 -38.62 21.86
C TYR A 455 -12.13 -38.42 20.96
N PHE A 456 -13.32 -38.82 21.43
CA PHE A 456 -14.58 -38.61 20.70
C PHE A 456 -14.82 -37.13 20.42
N TYR A 457 -14.72 -36.26 21.43
CA TYR A 457 -14.90 -34.83 21.23
C TYR A 457 -13.77 -34.19 20.43
N LEU A 458 -12.53 -34.68 20.53
CA LEU A 458 -11.43 -34.24 19.69
C LEU A 458 -11.72 -34.52 18.20
N LEU A 459 -12.20 -35.72 17.88
CA LEU A 459 -12.59 -36.09 16.50
C LEU A 459 -13.76 -35.23 16.01
N ALA A 460 -14.84 -35.18 16.78
CA ALA A 460 -16.05 -34.43 16.42
C ALA A 460 -15.74 -32.94 16.19
N LEU A 461 -15.01 -32.30 17.11
CA LEU A 461 -14.65 -30.89 16.98
C LEU A 461 -13.66 -30.64 15.85
N SER A 462 -12.75 -31.57 15.55
CA SER A 462 -11.85 -31.43 14.40
C SER A 462 -12.63 -31.30 13.09
N GLU A 463 -13.67 -32.13 12.88
CA GLU A 463 -14.47 -32.09 11.66
C GLU A 463 -15.40 -30.86 11.61
N ILE A 464 -16.01 -30.49 12.74
CA ILE A 464 -16.81 -29.26 12.83
C ILE A 464 -15.93 -28.03 12.56
N PHE A 465 -14.71 -27.98 13.12
CA PHE A 465 -13.80 -26.86 12.92
C PHE A 465 -13.24 -26.79 11.51
N GLU A 466 -13.10 -27.91 10.80
CA GLU A 466 -12.70 -27.91 9.40
C GLU A 466 -13.74 -27.19 8.52
N ILE A 467 -15.03 -27.49 8.69
CA ILE A 467 -16.14 -26.80 7.99
C ILE A 467 -16.10 -25.29 8.27
N ILE A 468 -15.95 -24.92 9.54
CA ILE A 468 -15.91 -23.53 9.98
C ILE A 468 -14.64 -22.81 9.49
N ASN A 469 -13.50 -23.49 9.43
CA ASN A 469 -12.24 -22.92 9.00
C ASN A 469 -12.32 -22.51 7.52
N PHE A 470 -12.96 -23.32 6.68
CA PHE A 470 -13.23 -22.95 5.29
C PHE A 470 -14.04 -21.64 5.19
N LEU A 471 -15.13 -21.52 5.96
CA LEU A 471 -15.91 -20.28 6.01
C LEU A 471 -15.07 -19.10 6.55
N SER A 472 -14.27 -19.32 7.59
CA SER A 472 -13.41 -18.30 8.19
C SER A 472 -12.39 -17.73 7.21
N VAL A 473 -11.73 -18.59 6.44
CA VAL A 473 -10.78 -18.17 5.40
C VAL A 473 -11.51 -17.43 4.28
N TYR A 474 -12.68 -17.92 3.87
CA TYR A 474 -13.48 -17.31 2.82
C TYR A 474 -13.94 -15.88 3.17
N LEU A 475 -14.44 -15.67 4.40
CA LEU A 475 -14.89 -14.37 4.90
C LEU A 475 -13.76 -13.33 5.08
N GLN A 476 -12.49 -13.73 4.94
CA GLN A 476 -11.34 -12.82 5.00
C GLN A 476 -10.90 -12.32 3.61
N ASN A 477 -11.56 -12.74 2.54
CA ASN A 477 -11.26 -12.31 1.18
C ASN A 477 -11.65 -10.84 0.94
N THR A 478 -10.77 -10.07 0.29
CA THR A 478 -10.98 -8.65 -0.05
C THR A 478 -12.00 -8.41 -1.14
N HIS A 479 -12.20 -9.39 -2.03
CA HIS A 479 -13.11 -9.27 -3.17
C HIS A 479 -14.53 -9.76 -2.87
N LEU A 480 -14.83 -10.05 -1.60
CA LEU A 480 -16.09 -10.62 -1.18
C LEU A 480 -17.24 -9.61 -1.26
N ASP A 481 -18.37 -10.03 -1.82
CA ASP A 481 -19.65 -9.31 -1.78
C ASP A 481 -20.65 -9.92 -0.77
N LEU A 482 -21.73 -9.20 -0.49
CA LEU A 482 -22.70 -9.57 0.53
C LEU A 482 -23.42 -10.89 0.21
N LYS A 483 -23.84 -11.10 -1.05
CA LYS A 483 -24.65 -12.27 -1.41
C LYS A 483 -23.82 -13.52 -1.24
N THR A 484 -22.62 -13.51 -1.82
CA THR A 484 -21.72 -14.66 -1.78
C THR A 484 -21.32 -14.98 -0.33
N ALA A 485 -21.08 -13.96 0.51
CA ALA A 485 -20.84 -14.18 1.94
C ALA A 485 -22.01 -14.87 2.66
N LYS A 486 -23.25 -14.46 2.39
CA LYS A 486 -24.45 -15.08 2.97
C LYS A 486 -24.69 -16.50 2.45
N GLU A 487 -24.48 -16.75 1.16
CA GLU A 487 -24.60 -18.08 0.56
C GLU A 487 -23.58 -19.05 1.16
N MET A 488 -22.32 -18.66 1.26
CA MET A 488 -21.29 -19.51 1.87
C MET A 488 -21.55 -19.78 3.34
N THR A 489 -22.12 -18.81 4.06
CA THR A 489 -22.56 -19.01 5.45
C THR A 489 -23.71 -20.03 5.53
N PHE A 490 -24.69 -19.92 4.64
CA PHE A 490 -25.81 -20.86 4.55
C PHE A 490 -25.34 -22.28 4.22
N LEU A 491 -24.44 -22.44 3.25
CA LEU A 491 -23.86 -23.74 2.89
C LEU A 491 -23.09 -24.37 4.05
N ALA A 492 -22.37 -23.56 4.84
CA ALA A 492 -21.71 -24.06 6.05
C ALA A 492 -22.73 -24.53 7.10
N ILE A 493 -23.82 -23.80 7.29
CA ILE A 493 -24.92 -24.19 8.19
C ILE A 493 -25.59 -25.48 7.71
N GLU A 494 -25.91 -25.58 6.42
CA GLU A 494 -26.49 -26.80 5.83
C GLU A 494 -25.55 -28.00 5.99
N LYS A 495 -24.23 -27.81 5.80
CA LYS A 495 -23.25 -28.88 6.02
C LYS A 495 -23.18 -29.31 7.49
N LEU A 496 -23.26 -28.36 8.43
CA LEU A 496 -23.34 -28.67 9.85
C LEU A 496 -24.62 -29.43 10.19
N GLU A 497 -25.77 -29.01 9.64
CA GLU A 497 -27.06 -29.66 9.84
C GLU A 497 -27.04 -31.11 9.35
N ASN A 498 -26.46 -31.34 8.16
CA ASN A 498 -26.26 -32.67 7.59
C ASN A 498 -25.30 -33.55 8.42
N SER A 499 -24.46 -32.95 9.27
CA SER A 499 -23.56 -33.69 10.18
C SER A 499 -24.28 -34.23 11.42
N LYS A 500 -25.60 -34.04 11.55
CA LYS A 500 -26.43 -34.69 12.58
C LYS A 500 -26.99 -36.04 12.16
N ASN A 501 -26.63 -36.53 10.97
CA ASN A 501 -27.09 -37.83 10.49
C ASN A 501 -26.45 -38.98 11.28
N ASP A 502 -27.10 -40.14 11.22
CA ASP A 502 -26.68 -41.32 11.98
C ASP A 502 -25.33 -41.83 11.50
N ASP A 503 -25.08 -41.85 10.18
CA ASP A 503 -23.81 -42.29 9.59
C ASP A 503 -22.60 -41.50 10.10
N PHE A 504 -22.73 -40.19 10.29
CA PHE A 504 -21.66 -39.36 10.83
C PHE A 504 -21.35 -39.73 12.28
N PHE A 505 -22.39 -39.90 13.10
CA PHE A 505 -22.23 -40.29 14.50
C PHE A 505 -21.63 -41.70 14.62
N GLU A 506 -22.15 -42.67 13.87
CA GLU A 506 -21.68 -44.06 13.88
C GLU A 506 -20.21 -44.16 13.51
N ARG A 507 -19.77 -43.42 12.48
CA ARG A 507 -18.35 -43.35 12.11
C ARG A 507 -17.47 -42.81 13.22
N LEU A 508 -17.86 -41.69 13.86
CA LEU A 508 -17.11 -41.10 14.97
C LEU A 508 -17.05 -42.05 16.18
N TRP A 509 -18.15 -42.75 16.44
CA TRP A 509 -18.24 -43.75 17.50
C TRP A 509 -17.28 -44.92 17.24
N ASP A 510 -17.36 -45.53 16.06
CA ASP A 510 -16.53 -46.68 15.68
C ASP A 510 -15.04 -46.33 15.68
N ASP A 511 -14.66 -45.16 15.16
CA ASP A 511 -13.27 -44.69 15.19
C ASP A 511 -12.79 -44.46 16.63
N SER A 512 -13.68 -44.04 17.53
CA SER A 512 -13.36 -43.86 18.95
C SER A 512 -13.21 -45.18 19.69
N ILE A 513 -14.02 -46.19 19.36
CA ILE A 513 -13.89 -47.55 19.90
C ILE A 513 -12.59 -48.19 19.44
N LYS A 514 -12.28 -48.17 18.13
CA LYS A 514 -11.02 -48.67 17.59
C LYS A 514 -9.80 -48.01 18.23
N PHE A 515 -9.91 -46.71 18.51
CA PHE A 515 -8.87 -45.98 19.22
C PHE A 515 -8.70 -46.49 20.67
N CYS A 516 -9.80 -46.71 21.38
CA CYS A 516 -9.77 -47.25 22.74
C CYS A 516 -9.16 -48.65 22.78
N GLU A 517 -9.54 -49.53 21.85
CA GLU A 517 -8.95 -50.87 21.68
C GLU A 517 -7.44 -50.79 21.43
N LYS A 518 -7.01 -49.90 20.53
CA LYS A 518 -5.59 -49.74 20.17
C LYS A 518 -4.72 -49.29 21.33
N PHE A 519 -5.24 -48.44 22.22
CA PHE A 519 -4.47 -47.82 23.32
C PHE A 519 -4.82 -48.38 24.71
N GLY A 520 -5.69 -49.39 24.79
CA GLY A 520 -6.12 -50.01 26.05
C GLY A 520 -6.87 -49.04 26.96
N ILE A 521 -7.77 -48.24 26.39
CA ILE A 521 -8.63 -47.29 27.12
C ILE A 521 -9.99 -47.97 27.36
N ASP A 522 -10.55 -47.80 28.56
CA ASP A 522 -11.86 -48.36 28.89
C ASP A 522 -12.97 -47.74 28.02
N GLU A 523 -13.91 -48.60 27.61
CA GLU A 523 -15.13 -48.17 26.91
C GLU A 523 -15.99 -47.24 27.76
N PRO A 524 -16.74 -46.32 27.15
CA PRO A 524 -17.52 -45.34 27.88
C PRO A 524 -18.66 -46.01 28.66
N GLN A 525 -18.78 -45.66 29.94
CA GLN A 525 -19.80 -46.18 30.85
C GLN A 525 -20.78 -45.09 31.25
N LEU A 526 -22.05 -45.45 31.50
CA LEU A 526 -23.02 -44.51 32.03
C LEU A 526 -22.58 -43.98 33.42
N PRO A 527 -22.82 -42.69 33.73
CA PRO A 527 -22.52 -42.15 35.06
C PRO A 527 -23.26 -42.95 36.14
N ARG A 528 -22.54 -43.34 37.21
CA ARG A 528 -23.15 -44.04 38.35
C ARG A 528 -24.26 -43.18 38.95
N GLN A 529 -25.51 -43.63 38.84
CA GLN A 529 -26.65 -42.98 39.48
C GLN A 529 -26.42 -42.96 41.01
N ARG A 530 -26.24 -41.77 41.58
CA ARG A 530 -26.21 -41.59 43.04
C ARG A 530 -27.64 -41.47 43.53
N SER A 531 -28.04 -42.26 44.53
CA SER A 531 -29.33 -42.07 45.20
C SER A 531 -29.34 -40.71 45.88
N VAL A 532 -30.16 -39.80 45.38
CA VAL A 532 -30.32 -38.48 45.96
C VAL A 532 -31.28 -38.61 47.15
N ASN A 533 -30.88 -38.09 48.31
CA ASN A 533 -31.75 -38.04 49.48
C ASN A 533 -32.99 -37.17 49.17
N LYS A 534 -34.20 -37.70 49.39
CA LYS A 534 -35.50 -37.08 49.00
C LYS A 534 -35.71 -35.65 49.51
N ARG A 535 -34.98 -35.21 50.54
CA ARG A 535 -35.04 -33.84 51.07
C ARG A 535 -34.23 -32.82 50.27
N CYS A 536 -33.32 -33.25 49.39
CA CYS A 536 -32.47 -32.38 48.58
C CYS A 536 -32.83 -32.39 47.08
N SER A 537 -33.78 -33.23 46.65
CA SER A 537 -34.13 -33.39 45.23
C SER A 537 -34.81 -32.15 44.62
N GLU A 538 -35.48 -31.32 45.42
CA GLU A 538 -36.13 -30.08 44.95
C GLU A 538 -35.13 -28.97 44.58
N PHE A 539 -33.89 -29.06 45.04
CA PHE A 539 -32.84 -28.05 44.83
C PHE A 539 -31.74 -28.49 43.86
N LEU A 540 -31.85 -29.69 43.29
CA LEU A 540 -30.84 -30.26 42.40
C LEU A 540 -31.24 -30.08 40.93
N PRO A 541 -30.29 -29.77 40.04
CA PRO A 541 -30.56 -29.70 38.62
C PRO A 541 -31.09 -31.04 38.10
N VAL A 542 -32.05 -30.98 37.18
CA VAL A 542 -32.60 -32.15 36.50
C VAL A 542 -31.44 -32.89 35.82
N VAL A 543 -31.12 -34.09 36.31
CA VAL A 543 -30.12 -34.97 35.69
C VAL A 543 -30.82 -35.65 34.52
N GLU A 544 -30.33 -35.43 33.29
CA GLU A 544 -30.78 -36.16 32.11
C GLU A 544 -30.47 -37.66 32.32
N ASN A 545 -31.52 -38.47 32.48
CA ASN A 545 -31.39 -39.91 32.66
C ASN A 545 -31.30 -40.56 31.28
N TYR A 546 -30.08 -40.86 30.85
CA TYR A 546 -29.81 -41.61 29.62
C TYR A 546 -29.93 -43.12 29.85
N THR A 547 -30.61 -43.82 28.95
CA THR A 547 -30.76 -45.28 28.97
C THR A 547 -29.59 -46.02 28.34
N ASP A 548 -28.81 -45.33 27.50
CA ASP A 548 -27.69 -45.89 26.73
C ASP A 548 -26.59 -44.82 26.57
N THR A 549 -25.34 -45.23 26.77
CA THR A 549 -24.15 -44.41 26.56
C THR A 549 -24.09 -43.88 25.13
N LYS A 550 -24.42 -44.72 24.13
CA LYS A 550 -24.36 -44.31 22.73
C LYS A 550 -25.35 -43.19 22.42
N ILE A 551 -26.58 -43.29 22.95
CA ILE A 551 -27.59 -42.24 22.87
C ILE A 551 -27.10 -40.96 23.57
N GLN A 552 -26.49 -41.07 24.75
CA GLN A 552 -25.95 -39.92 25.48
C GLN A 552 -24.93 -39.12 24.64
N PHE A 553 -23.97 -39.80 24.01
CA PHE A 553 -22.97 -39.13 23.17
C PHE A 553 -23.59 -38.51 21.92
N LYS A 554 -24.56 -39.19 21.31
CA LYS A 554 -25.29 -38.66 20.15
C LYS A 554 -26.07 -37.39 20.51
N THR A 555 -26.80 -37.40 21.62
CA THR A 555 -27.53 -36.21 22.11
C THR A 555 -26.59 -35.05 22.39
N LYS A 556 -25.43 -35.30 23.03
CA LYS A 556 -24.43 -34.27 23.29
C LYS A 556 -23.82 -33.71 22.00
N LEU A 557 -23.51 -34.56 21.03
CA LEU A 557 -23.00 -34.13 19.72
C LEU A 557 -24.02 -33.25 18.99
N ASN A 558 -25.28 -33.68 18.95
CA ASN A 558 -26.35 -32.89 18.32
C ASN A 558 -26.52 -31.54 19.02
N LYS A 559 -26.45 -31.49 20.35
CA LYS A 559 -26.47 -30.23 21.11
C LYS A 559 -25.33 -29.28 20.73
N ILE A 560 -24.13 -29.80 20.44
CA ILE A 560 -23.00 -29.00 19.94
C ILE A 560 -23.32 -28.36 18.60
N ILE A 561 -23.81 -29.17 17.67
CA ILE A 561 -24.12 -28.73 16.31
C ILE A 561 -25.30 -27.74 16.31
N GLU A 562 -26.38 -28.06 17.02
CA GLU A 562 -27.58 -27.22 17.10
C GLU A 562 -27.31 -25.85 17.73
N HIS A 563 -26.55 -25.81 18.83
CA HIS A 563 -26.18 -24.53 19.43
C HIS A 563 -25.27 -23.71 18.51
N LEU A 564 -24.32 -24.34 17.82
CA LEU A 564 -23.48 -23.63 16.85
C LEU A 564 -24.32 -23.07 15.70
N ILE A 565 -25.25 -23.85 15.16
CA ILE A 565 -26.18 -23.41 14.10
C ILE A 565 -27.06 -22.26 14.61
N ALA A 566 -27.57 -22.33 15.83
CA ALA A 566 -28.36 -21.27 16.44
C ALA A 566 -27.57 -19.96 16.55
N GLU A 567 -26.33 -20.03 17.07
CA GLU A 567 -25.41 -18.88 17.16
C GLU A 567 -25.08 -18.29 15.78
N LEU A 568 -24.86 -19.13 14.77
CA LEU A 568 -24.62 -18.68 13.40
C LEU A 568 -25.85 -17.99 12.82
N ASN A 569 -27.04 -18.60 12.94
CA ASN A 569 -28.29 -18.02 12.44
C ASN A 569 -28.60 -16.68 13.11
N GLU A 570 -28.45 -16.58 14.43
CA GLU A 570 -28.68 -15.35 15.16
C GLU A 570 -27.71 -14.25 14.71
N ARG A 571 -26.41 -14.54 14.63
CA ARG A 571 -25.38 -13.52 14.34
C ARG A 571 -25.34 -13.11 12.87
N PHE A 572 -25.72 -13.98 11.94
CA PHE A 572 -25.76 -13.67 10.50
C PHE A 572 -27.15 -13.24 10.02
N SER A 573 -28.10 -13.04 10.94
CA SER A 573 -29.42 -12.48 10.65
C SER A 573 -29.42 -11.01 10.21
N ASP A 574 -28.24 -10.38 10.09
CA ASP A 574 -28.09 -8.96 9.73
C ASP A 574 -28.97 -8.54 8.57
N ASP A 575 -29.75 -7.51 8.87
CA ASP A 575 -30.68 -6.92 7.94
C ASP A 575 -30.06 -5.72 7.24
N LEU A 576 -29.09 -6.01 6.35
CA LEU A 576 -28.53 -5.05 5.41
C LEU A 576 -29.53 -4.79 4.26
N LYS A 577 -30.78 -4.42 4.62
CA LYS A 577 -31.92 -4.25 3.70
C LYS A 577 -31.56 -3.52 2.41
N PRO A 578 -30.86 -2.37 2.44
CA PRO A 578 -30.58 -1.63 1.21
C PRO A 578 -29.70 -2.44 0.25
N LEU A 579 -28.68 -3.15 0.74
CA LEU A 579 -27.79 -3.96 -0.09
C LEU A 579 -28.48 -5.22 -0.62
N ILE A 580 -29.30 -5.86 0.21
CA ILE A 580 -30.11 -7.02 -0.22
C ILE A 580 -31.07 -6.59 -1.32
N TYR A 581 -31.77 -5.47 -1.15
CA TYR A 581 -32.67 -4.94 -2.16
C TYR A 581 -31.95 -4.55 -3.45
N ILE A 582 -30.75 -3.93 -3.36
CA ILE A 582 -29.91 -3.66 -4.55
C ILE A 582 -29.61 -4.96 -5.30
N TYR A 583 -29.18 -6.00 -4.60
CA TYR A 583 -28.94 -7.32 -5.21
C TYR A 583 -30.22 -7.84 -5.89
N GLU A 584 -31.36 -7.77 -5.22
CA GLU A 584 -32.63 -8.25 -5.77
C GLU A 584 -33.09 -7.50 -7.02
N LEU A 585 -32.77 -6.21 -7.14
CA LEU A 585 -33.06 -5.44 -8.36
C LEU A 585 -32.33 -6.01 -9.58
N PHE A 586 -31.07 -6.44 -9.42
CA PHE A 586 -30.30 -7.01 -10.53
C PHE A 586 -30.77 -8.43 -10.91
N PHE A 587 -31.06 -9.25 -9.90
CA PHE A 587 -31.15 -10.70 -10.08
C PHE A 587 -32.57 -11.26 -10.07
N LYS A 588 -33.52 -10.69 -9.32
CA LYS A 588 -34.91 -11.18 -9.29
C LYS A 588 -35.75 -10.55 -10.41
N ASN A 589 -36.65 -11.34 -11.00
CA ASN A 589 -37.65 -10.81 -11.94
C ASN A 589 -38.68 -10.01 -11.15
N GLN A 590 -38.60 -8.68 -11.23
CA GLN A 590 -39.51 -7.79 -10.52
C GLN A 590 -40.66 -7.37 -11.44
N ASN A 591 -41.66 -8.23 -11.59
CA ASN A 591 -42.87 -7.91 -12.36
C ASN A 591 -43.66 -6.74 -11.73
N ASP A 592 -43.53 -6.53 -10.40
CA ASP A 592 -44.24 -5.51 -9.62
C ASP A 592 -43.30 -4.43 -9.03
N LEU A 593 -42.20 -4.08 -9.73
CA LEU A 593 -41.31 -3.01 -9.24
C LEU A 593 -42.05 -1.66 -9.22
N THR A 594 -42.35 -1.16 -8.02
CA THR A 594 -43.01 0.15 -7.82
C THR A 594 -42.03 1.20 -7.31
N LEU A 595 -42.34 2.46 -7.62
CA LEU A 595 -41.59 3.62 -7.12
C LEU A 595 -41.57 3.67 -5.58
N ASP A 596 -42.68 3.30 -4.94
CA ASP A 596 -42.79 3.29 -3.47
C ASP A 596 -41.90 2.22 -2.84
N SER A 597 -41.78 1.05 -3.46
CA SER A 597 -40.85 0.00 -3.04
C SER A 597 -39.39 0.48 -3.11
N ILE A 598 -39.01 1.15 -4.20
CA ILE A 598 -37.67 1.74 -4.36
C ILE A 598 -37.42 2.80 -3.30
N ARG A 599 -38.36 3.75 -3.13
CA ARG A 599 -38.24 4.86 -2.16
C ARG A 599 -38.10 4.35 -0.73
N LYS A 600 -38.85 3.31 -0.36
CA LYS A 600 -38.81 2.71 0.97
C LYS A 600 -37.48 2.01 1.24
N ASN A 601 -37.01 1.17 0.32
CA ASN A 601 -35.83 0.32 0.54
C ASN A 601 -34.49 1.03 0.30
N LEU A 602 -34.48 2.05 -0.57
CA LEU A 602 -33.27 2.83 -0.92
C LEU A 602 -33.31 4.26 -0.39
N ALA A 603 -34.16 4.56 0.59
CA ALA A 603 -34.33 5.90 1.17
C ALA A 603 -32.99 6.57 1.56
N ILE A 604 -32.03 5.78 2.03
CA ILE A 604 -30.69 6.27 2.42
C ILE A 604 -29.89 6.84 1.24
N TYR A 605 -30.19 6.45 0.00
CA TYR A 605 -29.48 6.86 -1.21
C TYR A 605 -30.25 7.89 -2.05
N LYS A 606 -31.31 8.51 -1.50
CA LYS A 606 -32.14 9.51 -2.19
C LYS A 606 -31.35 10.69 -2.77
N ASP A 607 -30.24 11.07 -2.12
CA ASP A 607 -29.41 12.21 -2.52
C ASP A 607 -28.38 11.82 -3.61
N ILE A 608 -28.25 10.52 -3.92
CA ILE A 608 -27.33 9.99 -4.94
C ILE A 608 -28.08 9.51 -6.19
N ILE A 609 -29.25 8.92 -5.97
CA ILE A 609 -30.03 8.17 -6.96
C ILE A 609 -31.34 8.90 -7.23
N ASN A 610 -31.61 9.21 -8.50
CA ASN A 610 -32.94 9.66 -8.90
C ASN A 610 -33.85 8.43 -9.03
N PHE A 611 -34.82 8.27 -8.12
CA PHE A 611 -35.67 7.09 -8.08
C PHE A 611 -36.63 6.94 -9.27
N GLU A 612 -37.07 8.04 -9.88
CA GLU A 612 -37.96 8.02 -11.05
C GLU A 612 -37.19 7.59 -12.30
N SER A 613 -35.99 8.14 -12.48
CA SER A 613 -35.06 7.70 -13.52
C SER A 613 -34.63 6.25 -13.28
N LEU A 614 -34.33 5.86 -12.04
CA LEU A 614 -33.97 4.48 -11.70
C LEU A 614 -35.09 3.50 -12.10
N LEU A 615 -36.35 3.80 -11.79
CA LEU A 615 -37.47 2.94 -12.18
C LEU A 615 -37.54 2.76 -13.71
N SER A 616 -37.28 3.84 -14.45
CA SER A 616 -37.27 3.82 -15.92
C SER A 616 -36.08 3.01 -16.46
N GLU A 617 -34.89 3.23 -15.92
CA GLU A 617 -33.68 2.44 -16.23
C GLU A 617 -33.89 0.95 -15.91
N MET A 618 -34.55 0.63 -14.80
CA MET A 618 -34.82 -0.74 -14.38
C MET A 618 -35.73 -1.47 -15.38
N LYS A 619 -36.73 -0.78 -15.95
CA LYS A 619 -37.57 -1.36 -17.01
C LYS A 619 -36.74 -1.68 -18.26
N VAL A 620 -35.81 -0.80 -18.64
CA VAL A 620 -34.87 -1.05 -19.76
C VAL A 620 -33.96 -2.23 -19.44
N TRP A 621 -33.40 -2.28 -18.23
CA TRP A 621 -32.56 -3.38 -17.76
C TRP A 621 -33.30 -4.72 -17.76
N ILE A 622 -34.53 -4.78 -17.26
CA ILE A 622 -35.36 -5.99 -17.24
C ILE A 622 -35.64 -6.46 -18.67
N ASN A 623 -36.00 -5.56 -19.58
CA ASN A 623 -36.19 -5.90 -20.98
C ASN A 623 -34.91 -6.44 -21.62
N PHE A 624 -33.77 -5.78 -21.39
CA PHE A 624 -32.46 -6.24 -21.87
C PHE A 624 -32.14 -7.64 -21.35
N LYS A 625 -32.35 -7.90 -20.06
CA LYS A 625 -32.12 -9.20 -19.43
C LYS A 625 -33.01 -10.29 -20.03
N ASN A 626 -34.31 -10.01 -20.19
CA ASN A 626 -35.28 -10.96 -20.73
C ASN A 626 -35.02 -11.28 -22.21
N SER A 627 -34.70 -10.27 -23.02
CA SER A 627 -34.40 -10.46 -24.46
C SER A 627 -33.11 -11.24 -24.68
N ASN A 628 -32.13 -11.11 -23.79
CA ASN A 628 -30.81 -11.73 -23.95
C ASN A 628 -30.60 -12.99 -23.08
N GLN A 629 -31.67 -13.53 -22.47
CA GLN A 629 -31.58 -14.72 -21.61
C GLN A 629 -31.10 -15.97 -22.39
N ASN A 630 -31.45 -16.09 -23.68
CA ASN A 630 -31.15 -17.29 -24.48
C ASN A 630 -29.87 -17.18 -25.34
N GLU A 631 -29.49 -15.99 -25.79
CA GLU A 631 -28.35 -15.80 -26.73
C GLU A 631 -26.97 -15.80 -26.05
N LEU A 632 -26.88 -15.33 -24.80
CA LEU A 632 -25.58 -14.97 -24.25
C LEU A 632 -24.91 -16.05 -23.38
N LYS A 633 -25.57 -17.16 -23.02
CA LYS A 633 -25.11 -18.09 -21.95
C LYS A 633 -24.56 -17.33 -20.71
N LEU A 634 -25.00 -16.08 -20.51
CA LEU A 634 -24.49 -15.24 -19.45
C LEU A 634 -25.13 -15.74 -18.18
N SER A 635 -24.28 -16.29 -17.32
CA SER A 635 -24.67 -16.62 -15.98
C SER A 635 -24.89 -15.30 -15.24
N TYR A 636 -26.10 -14.74 -15.32
CA TYR A 636 -26.61 -13.73 -14.39
C TYR A 636 -26.76 -14.33 -12.97
N SER A 637 -25.96 -15.33 -12.61
CA SER A 637 -26.03 -16.00 -11.31
C SER A 637 -25.23 -15.25 -10.24
N ASN A 638 -24.23 -14.46 -10.65
CA ASN A 638 -23.33 -13.79 -9.72
C ASN A 638 -22.93 -12.38 -10.19
N ILE A 639 -22.40 -11.61 -9.23
CA ILE A 639 -21.96 -10.23 -9.43
C ILE A 639 -20.80 -10.10 -10.43
N SER A 640 -19.93 -11.11 -10.53
CA SER A 640 -18.75 -11.03 -11.40
C SER A 640 -19.15 -10.96 -12.86
N SER A 641 -20.09 -11.80 -13.31
CA SER A 641 -20.60 -11.72 -14.69
C SER A 641 -21.29 -10.39 -14.97
N LEU A 642 -22.05 -9.87 -13.99
CA LEU A 642 -22.75 -8.61 -14.12
C LEU A 642 -21.80 -7.44 -14.34
N LYS A 643 -20.69 -7.43 -13.60
CA LYS A 643 -19.61 -6.47 -13.72
C LYS A 643 -19.05 -6.41 -15.14
N ASP A 644 -18.72 -7.57 -15.70
CA ASP A 644 -18.12 -7.67 -17.03
C ASP A 644 -19.09 -7.17 -18.12
N ILE A 645 -20.39 -7.51 -18.01
CA ILE A 645 -21.44 -6.99 -18.90
C ILE A 645 -21.50 -5.46 -18.86
N PHE A 646 -21.50 -4.86 -17.67
CA PHE A 646 -21.60 -3.40 -17.52
C PHE A 646 -20.42 -2.67 -18.15
N VAL A 647 -19.22 -3.26 -18.04
CA VAL A 647 -17.99 -2.72 -18.64
C VAL A 647 -18.00 -2.89 -20.15
N GLU A 648 -18.23 -4.11 -20.65
CA GLU A 648 -18.20 -4.42 -22.10
C GLU A 648 -19.26 -3.63 -22.89
N ARG A 649 -20.47 -3.52 -22.34
CA ARG A 649 -21.60 -2.83 -22.99
C ARG A 649 -21.63 -1.33 -22.70
N LYS A 650 -20.67 -0.81 -21.93
CA LYS A 650 -20.57 0.61 -21.53
C LYS A 650 -21.88 1.14 -20.91
N PHE A 651 -22.51 0.35 -20.03
CA PHE A 651 -23.79 0.73 -19.42
C PHE A 651 -23.70 1.91 -18.45
N PHE A 652 -22.50 2.36 -18.07
CA PHE A 652 -22.30 3.53 -17.22
C PHE A 652 -22.98 4.80 -17.73
N SER A 653 -23.00 5.03 -19.05
CA SER A 653 -23.66 6.20 -19.64
C SER A 653 -25.15 5.99 -19.92
N LEU A 654 -25.57 4.74 -20.16
CA LEU A 654 -26.96 4.40 -20.52
C LEU A 654 -27.85 4.22 -19.28
N LEU A 655 -27.31 3.61 -18.24
CA LEU A 655 -28.00 3.25 -17.00
C LEU A 655 -27.24 3.82 -15.79
N PRO A 656 -27.17 5.15 -15.65
CA PRO A 656 -26.32 5.80 -14.66
C PRO A 656 -26.77 5.54 -13.21
N ASN A 657 -28.07 5.46 -12.92
CA ASN A 657 -28.56 5.17 -11.57
C ASN A 657 -28.31 3.72 -11.19
N ILE A 658 -28.55 2.78 -12.11
CA ILE A 658 -28.25 1.36 -11.90
C ILE A 658 -26.74 1.15 -11.69
N SER A 659 -25.90 1.81 -12.49
CA SER A 659 -24.45 1.73 -12.37
C SER A 659 -23.94 2.24 -11.02
N LYS A 660 -24.52 3.34 -10.51
CA LYS A 660 -24.24 3.82 -9.15
C LYS A 660 -24.64 2.81 -8.07
N LEU A 661 -25.79 2.15 -8.20
CA LEU A 661 -26.20 1.10 -7.25
C LEU A 661 -25.22 -0.08 -7.26
N LEU A 662 -24.74 -0.49 -8.43
CA LEU A 662 -23.73 -1.55 -8.55
C LEU A 662 -22.41 -1.12 -7.87
N GLN A 663 -21.95 0.11 -8.11
CA GLN A 663 -20.76 0.66 -7.44
C GLN A 663 -20.93 0.68 -5.92
N ILE A 664 -22.07 1.16 -5.41
CA ILE A 664 -22.38 1.15 -3.97
C ILE A 664 -22.32 -0.27 -3.42
N TYR A 665 -22.98 -1.23 -4.07
CA TYR A 665 -23.02 -2.62 -3.64
C TYR A 665 -21.63 -3.24 -3.48
N LEU A 666 -20.76 -3.03 -4.46
CA LEU A 666 -19.39 -3.54 -4.45
C LEU A 666 -18.48 -2.81 -3.44
N THR A 667 -18.75 -1.53 -3.22
CA THR A 667 -17.96 -0.66 -2.35
C THR A 667 -18.19 -0.93 -0.87
N VAL A 668 -19.35 -1.47 -0.47
CA VAL A 668 -19.60 -1.79 0.95
C VAL A 668 -18.85 -3.07 1.37
N PRO A 669 -17.92 -2.99 2.34
CA PRO A 669 -17.15 -4.14 2.82
C PRO A 669 -17.94 -5.05 3.75
N ILE A 670 -17.64 -6.35 3.69
CA ILE A 670 -18.24 -7.38 4.55
C ILE A 670 -17.31 -7.78 5.72
N SER A 671 -16.03 -7.48 5.60
CA SER A 671 -15.00 -7.92 6.53
C SER A 671 -14.00 -6.81 6.83
N SER A 672 -13.48 -6.77 8.06
CA SER A 672 -12.39 -5.87 8.47
C SER A 672 -11.01 -6.51 8.33
N ALA A 673 -10.92 -7.67 7.67
CA ALA A 673 -9.68 -8.44 7.52
C ALA A 673 -8.51 -7.64 6.93
N SER A 674 -8.75 -6.65 6.07
CA SER A 674 -7.68 -5.80 5.54
C SER A 674 -7.05 -4.88 6.58
N ALA A 675 -7.84 -4.36 7.52
CA ALA A 675 -7.29 -3.63 8.67
C ALA A 675 -6.56 -4.61 9.62
N GLU A 676 -7.12 -5.78 9.91
CA GLU A 676 -6.44 -6.79 10.75
C GLU A 676 -5.09 -7.25 10.19
N ARG A 677 -4.99 -7.41 8.86
CA ARG A 677 -3.75 -7.83 8.18
C ARG A 677 -2.66 -6.78 8.27
N SER A 678 -3.00 -5.49 8.36
CA SER A 678 -2.04 -4.40 8.52
C SER A 678 -1.23 -4.56 9.82
N PHE A 679 -1.82 -5.14 10.87
CA PHE A 679 -1.16 -5.36 12.16
C PHE A 679 0.02 -6.33 12.08
N SER A 680 0.04 -7.24 11.11
CA SER A 680 1.22 -8.09 10.86
C SER A 680 2.41 -7.24 10.42
N CYS A 681 2.17 -6.24 9.57
CA CYS A 681 3.18 -5.26 9.17
C CYS A 681 3.63 -4.41 10.36
N LEU A 682 2.68 -3.92 11.17
CA LEU A 682 2.96 -3.18 12.39
C LEU A 682 3.93 -3.93 13.31
N LYS A 683 3.67 -5.22 13.58
CA LYS A 683 4.53 -6.07 14.42
C LYS A 683 5.94 -6.28 13.85
N ARG A 684 6.09 -6.36 12.52
CA ARG A 684 7.41 -6.45 11.87
C ARG A 684 8.18 -5.13 11.90
N LEU A 685 7.48 -4.00 11.76
CA LEU A 685 8.10 -2.67 11.74
C LEU A 685 8.46 -2.18 13.14
N LYS A 686 7.58 -2.40 14.12
CA LYS A 686 7.74 -1.97 15.51
C LYS A 686 8.07 -3.17 16.41
N THR A 687 9.34 -3.55 16.39
CA THR A 687 9.90 -4.62 17.23
C THR A 687 10.41 -4.05 18.55
N TRP A 688 10.79 -4.93 19.49
CA TRP A 688 11.42 -4.54 20.75
C TRP A 688 12.65 -3.62 20.54
N LEU A 689 13.50 -3.96 19.56
CA LEU A 689 14.68 -3.14 19.19
C LEU A 689 14.34 -1.83 18.46
N ARG A 690 13.12 -1.67 17.94
CA ARG A 690 12.68 -0.53 17.14
C ARG A 690 11.55 0.26 17.81
N ASN A 691 11.41 0.12 19.12
CA ASN A 691 10.24 0.61 19.84
C ASN A 691 10.21 2.15 19.98
N SER A 692 11.36 2.83 19.83
CA SER A 692 11.49 4.29 19.94
C SER A 692 11.12 5.06 18.65
N MET A 693 10.39 4.43 17.72
CA MET A 693 10.01 5.04 16.45
C MET A 693 8.86 6.05 16.65
N SER A 694 8.92 7.21 15.97
CA SER A 694 7.82 8.17 15.95
C SER A 694 6.59 7.63 15.20
N GLN A 695 5.40 8.11 15.54
CA GLN A 695 4.15 7.73 14.88
C GLN A 695 4.18 8.00 13.37
N GLU A 696 4.69 9.16 12.96
CA GLU A 696 4.82 9.54 11.55
C GLU A 696 5.70 8.56 10.78
N ARG A 697 6.90 8.24 11.30
CA ARG A 697 7.81 7.28 10.65
C ARG A 697 7.18 5.88 10.59
N LEU A 698 6.46 5.48 11.65
CA LEU A 698 5.79 4.19 11.71
C LEU A 698 4.71 4.07 10.63
N SER A 699 3.82 5.05 10.54
CA SER A 699 2.75 5.08 9.55
C SER A 699 3.30 5.12 8.13
N ASN A 700 4.30 5.98 7.88
CA ASN A 700 4.93 6.10 6.56
C ASN A 700 5.61 4.78 6.12
N LEU A 701 6.35 4.12 7.01
CA LEU A 701 6.93 2.81 6.70
C LEU A 701 5.87 1.73 6.50
N ALA A 702 4.75 1.79 7.25
CA ALA A 702 3.65 0.84 7.09
C ALA A 702 2.98 0.97 5.72
N ILE A 703 2.71 2.20 5.28
CA ILE A 703 2.18 2.49 3.94
C ILE A 703 3.10 1.90 2.87
N LEU A 704 4.40 2.21 2.93
CA LEU A 704 5.39 1.73 1.95
C LEU A 704 5.55 0.20 1.94
N CYS A 705 5.34 -0.46 3.08
CA CYS A 705 5.49 -1.90 3.21
C CYS A 705 4.21 -2.67 2.85
N ILE A 706 3.03 -2.06 3.01
CA ILE A 706 1.73 -2.67 2.65
C ILE A 706 1.42 -2.40 1.17
N GLU A 707 1.50 -1.14 0.73
CA GLU A 707 1.15 -0.68 -0.62
C GLU A 707 2.35 -0.79 -1.57
N LYS A 708 2.93 -1.99 -1.67
CA LYS A 708 4.15 -2.25 -2.43
C LYS A 708 3.99 -1.99 -3.92
N GLU A 709 2.82 -2.33 -4.48
CA GLU A 709 2.52 -2.14 -5.90
C GLU A 709 2.52 -0.66 -6.28
N GLU A 710 1.88 0.19 -5.47
CA GLU A 710 1.89 1.64 -5.68
C GLU A 710 3.29 2.22 -5.54
N LEU A 711 4.05 1.75 -4.53
CA LEU A 711 5.43 2.15 -4.33
C LEU A 711 6.34 1.78 -5.52
N ASP A 712 6.16 0.58 -6.09
CA ASP A 712 6.93 0.12 -7.24
C ASP A 712 6.69 0.99 -8.47
N ASN A 713 5.42 1.39 -8.70
CA ASN A 713 5.00 2.23 -9.82
C ASN A 713 5.40 3.72 -9.68
N LEU A 714 6.02 4.14 -8.57
CA LEU A 714 6.48 5.52 -8.41
C LEU A 714 7.67 5.86 -9.31
N SER A 715 7.57 7.01 -9.98
CA SER A 715 8.68 7.62 -10.72
C SER A 715 9.73 8.17 -9.76
N LEU A 716 10.93 7.56 -9.76
CA LEU A 716 12.05 8.03 -8.95
C LEU A 716 12.48 9.46 -9.31
N ALA A 717 12.40 9.86 -10.58
CA ALA A 717 12.69 11.23 -11.02
C ALA A 717 11.74 12.25 -10.36
N LYS A 718 10.47 11.90 -10.15
CA LYS A 718 9.52 12.76 -9.44
C LYS A 718 9.88 12.89 -7.95
N ILE A 719 10.23 11.78 -7.30
CA ILE A 719 10.66 11.77 -5.90
C ILE A 719 11.92 12.62 -5.71
N GLU A 720 12.87 12.48 -6.63
CA GLU A 720 14.09 13.26 -6.66
C GLU A 720 13.81 14.76 -6.79
N ASN A 721 12.94 15.16 -7.72
CA ASN A 721 12.53 16.56 -7.89
C ASN A 721 11.88 17.13 -6.64
N ILE A 722 10.98 16.38 -5.98
CA ILE A 722 10.34 16.81 -4.74
C ILE A 722 11.39 16.97 -3.63
N PHE A 723 12.31 16.01 -3.52
CA PHE A 723 13.40 16.12 -2.56
C PHE A 723 14.24 17.37 -2.84
N ILE A 724 14.69 17.60 -4.07
CA ILE A 724 15.51 18.77 -4.41
C ILE A 724 14.77 20.08 -4.12
N SER A 725 13.47 20.18 -4.42
CA SER A 725 12.70 21.42 -4.29
C SER A 725 12.27 21.76 -2.86
N ASN A 726 12.17 20.77 -1.96
CA ASN A 726 11.70 20.99 -0.58
C ASN A 726 12.57 21.96 0.23
N LYS A 727 13.88 22.03 -0.04
CA LYS A 727 14.82 22.96 0.57
C LYS A 727 16.09 23.07 -0.26
N GLU A 728 16.80 24.18 -0.08
CA GLU A 728 18.10 24.40 -0.70
C GLU A 728 19.10 23.28 -0.33
N ARG A 729 19.76 22.72 -1.33
CA ARG A 729 20.67 21.59 -1.19
C ARG A 729 22.11 22.07 -1.33
N LYS A 730 22.98 21.60 -0.43
CA LYS A 730 24.42 21.93 -0.46
C LYS A 730 25.15 21.33 -1.66
N VAL A 731 24.58 20.30 -2.28
CA VAL A 731 25.08 19.69 -3.51
C VAL A 731 24.24 20.20 -4.69
N PRO A 732 24.88 20.60 -5.81
CA PRO A 732 24.15 21.12 -6.96
C PRO A 732 23.42 19.99 -7.70
N PHE A 733 22.08 20.02 -7.65
CA PHE A 733 21.19 19.12 -8.40
C PHE A 733 20.35 19.84 -9.48
N CYS A 734 20.46 21.17 -9.55
CA CYS A 734 19.82 22.02 -10.54
C CYS A 734 20.73 23.21 -10.87
N TYR A 735 20.44 23.91 -11.97
CA TYR A 735 21.10 25.18 -12.24
C TYR A 735 20.69 26.20 -11.18
N ASN A 736 21.66 26.95 -10.65
CA ASN A 736 21.35 28.09 -9.79
C ASN A 736 20.82 29.19 -10.70
N ASN A 737 19.61 29.67 -10.41
CA ASN A 737 19.07 30.88 -11.03
C ASN A 737 19.79 32.13 -10.51
#